data_AF-A0A6P1SX84-F1
#
_entry.id   AF-A0A6P1SX84-F1
#
_cell.length_a   1.000
_cell.length_b   1.000
_cell.length_c   1.000
_cell.angle_alpha   90.00
_cell.angle_beta   90.00
_cell.angle_gamma   90.00
#
_symmetry.space_group_name_H-M   'P 1'
#
loop_
_entity.id
_entity.type
_entity.pdbx_description
1 polymer ?
#
loop_
_entity_poly.entity_id
_entity_poly.type
_entity_poly.pdbx_seq_one_letter_code
_entity_poly.pdbx_strand_id
1 'polypeptide(L)'
;MTSGEAAAFKLDGKTILTAVRGTEQTPISVDDGLHEIEIRQINSAPAQTLTLEWSGPDTDGQRKVLDGTILDGQAFLPEMPTEIPEPEYEEEVQVAQAMPPPAPEIVWPEVKHATPSLGMGLEGLADWSAQMPFIDLMKFARPWTGHVGEQWGGYDHDALRADGFMDQSGWLKAIPENVSSVQTVVLTSLPEESTNLIGRYRLTWEGEGDIEVLGANISGISPRPNAIWFRFTPGDGGVAISITRTNPENYIRNLRLVHESNIEAMEAGVLFNPDWIEKIEDLRSIRFMDWMQTNNSAVTGWAERPSLDRYTYTDSGVPVEIMIALANQIGADPWFNMPHQADDEYVRRFAEYVRDHLDPELRSYVEYSNEMWNYSFQQTHWAAAQAETRWGAEAANDGGWMQFYGGRAAEVAMIWDDVYGPEAEARVINVIATHTGWPGLENYFLDAPLWTTETGRDRPATYFDAYAVTGYFGIELGLDRVEEVLGWIDDSHAAAEAEAEAKDLSDAARAAFVSEHRYDQASKVTADALRAGSLGELIRDTLPYHAAAATAAGLQMVMYEGGTHIVGVGEAVQNEALTEYFNHFNYTPEMAALYSELLDGWKAAGGTLFNAFVDVSDPSPWGSWGSLRHLEDENPRWDTLQRFNESEPAWWEDRLPEAFDQGVHLRGTEQNDMLKGTYEEDVLLGGPGDDTLMASGGADHLHGGAGEDVAILTGSRQDYEFRREGPALLASRNSVTTWLVAIETVVFSDKPDERIRLDTIVR
;
A
#
# COMPACT_ATOMS: atom_id res chain seq x y z
N MET A 1 9.23 -15.26 32.07
CA MET A 1 10.31 -14.38 31.58
C MET A 1 11.57 -15.21 31.35
N THR A 2 12.34 -14.90 30.31
CA THR A 2 13.62 -15.54 29.94
C THR A 2 14.79 -14.62 30.31
N SER A 3 15.97 -15.15 30.66
CA SER A 3 17.17 -14.34 30.94
C SER A 3 18.09 -14.24 29.70
N GLY A 4 18.72 -13.06 29.52
CA GLY A 4 19.59 -12.72 28.37
C GLY A 4 19.02 -11.60 27.47
N GLU A 5 19.66 -11.33 26.33
CA GLU A 5 19.28 -10.31 25.33
C GLU A 5 17.90 -10.53 24.66
N ALA A 6 17.18 -11.58 25.07
CA ALA A 6 15.82 -11.90 24.62
C ALA A 6 14.84 -12.04 25.81
N ALA A 7 14.90 -11.12 26.78
CA ALA A 7 13.92 -11.06 27.85
C ALA A 7 12.58 -10.51 27.30
N ALA A 8 11.55 -11.36 27.27
CA ALA A 8 10.20 -10.99 26.88
C ALA A 8 9.22 -11.18 28.05
N PHE A 9 8.32 -10.21 28.24
CA PHE A 9 7.13 -10.37 29.06
C PHE A 9 5.97 -10.80 28.16
N LYS A 10 5.35 -11.93 28.50
CA LYS A 10 4.23 -12.50 27.75
C LYS A 10 3.04 -12.67 28.66
N LEU A 11 1.85 -12.35 28.16
CA LEU A 11 0.57 -12.62 28.80
C LEU A 11 -0.21 -13.56 27.87
N ASP A 12 -0.64 -14.72 28.38
CA ASP A 12 -1.33 -15.77 27.63
C ASP A 12 -0.66 -16.19 26.31
N GLY A 13 0.68 -16.14 26.27
CA GLY A 13 1.49 -16.52 25.11
C GLY A 13 1.77 -15.38 24.12
N LYS A 14 1.04 -14.26 24.21
CA LYS A 14 1.29 -13.04 23.43
C LYS A 14 2.42 -12.22 24.05
N THR A 15 3.38 -11.81 23.24
CA THR A 15 4.46 -10.92 23.69
C THR A 15 3.89 -9.53 23.92
N ILE A 16 4.05 -9.02 25.13
CA ILE A 16 3.59 -7.67 25.51
C ILE A 16 4.77 -6.69 25.54
N LEU A 17 5.96 -7.15 25.94
CA LEU A 17 7.20 -6.38 25.92
C LEU A 17 8.37 -7.25 25.48
N THR A 18 9.25 -6.69 24.65
CA THR A 18 10.48 -7.34 24.17
C THR A 18 11.67 -6.41 24.45
N ALA A 19 12.75 -6.98 25.00
CA ALA A 19 14.03 -6.29 25.25
C ALA A 19 13.99 -5.15 26.28
N VAL A 20 13.43 -5.42 27.47
CA VAL A 20 13.43 -4.46 28.59
C VAL A 20 14.88 -4.10 28.99
N ARG A 21 15.31 -2.85 28.73
CA ARG A 21 16.53 -2.25 29.30
C ARG A 21 16.15 -1.07 30.20
N GLY A 22 16.35 -1.21 31.51
CA GLY A 22 16.04 -0.16 32.48
C GLY A 22 14.65 -0.27 33.08
N THR A 23 13.96 0.86 33.23
CA THR A 23 12.57 0.92 33.72
C THR A 23 11.63 1.19 32.56
N GLU A 24 10.72 0.27 32.29
CA GLU A 24 9.73 0.39 31.22
C GLU A 24 8.33 0.28 31.79
N GLN A 25 7.43 1.14 31.32
CA GLN A 25 6.03 1.20 31.74
C GLN A 25 5.14 0.99 30.52
N THR A 26 4.21 0.04 30.60
CA THR A 26 3.22 -0.17 29.55
C THR A 26 1.82 -0.34 30.17
N PRO A 27 0.81 0.34 29.61
CA PRO A 27 -0.58 0.11 30.00
C PRO A 27 -1.05 -1.22 29.42
N ILE A 28 -1.69 -2.04 30.24
CA ILE A 28 -2.34 -3.28 29.83
C ILE A 28 -3.80 -3.21 30.22
N SER A 29 -4.68 -3.48 29.25
CA SER A 29 -6.10 -3.68 29.51
C SER A 29 -6.33 -5.14 29.93
N VAL A 30 -6.93 -5.34 31.10
CA VAL A 30 -7.45 -6.64 31.55
C VAL A 30 -8.91 -6.48 31.96
N ASP A 31 -9.59 -7.59 32.28
CA ASP A 31 -11.03 -7.61 32.56
C ASP A 31 -11.49 -6.63 33.66
N ASP A 32 -10.62 -6.32 34.62
CA ASP A 32 -10.88 -5.36 35.71
C ASP A 32 -10.52 -3.90 35.37
N GLY A 33 -10.16 -3.61 34.11
CA GLY A 33 -9.85 -2.28 33.58
C GLY A 33 -8.37 -2.06 33.23
N LEU A 34 -8.01 -0.80 32.94
CA LEU A 34 -6.65 -0.43 32.56
C LEU A 34 -5.70 -0.49 33.77
N HIS A 35 -4.62 -1.24 33.64
CA HIS A 35 -3.55 -1.35 34.64
C HIS A 35 -2.23 -0.86 34.05
N GLU A 36 -1.40 -0.22 34.87
CA GLU A 36 0.00 0.04 34.53
C GLU A 36 0.88 -1.08 35.06
N ILE A 37 1.69 -1.64 34.17
CA ILE A 37 2.78 -2.54 34.54
C ILE A 37 4.09 -1.80 34.38
N GLU A 38 4.92 -1.89 35.41
CA GLU A 38 6.30 -1.42 35.36
C GLU A 38 7.27 -2.58 35.56
N ILE A 39 8.19 -2.73 34.61
CA ILE A 39 9.28 -3.70 34.69
C ILE A 39 10.57 -2.92 34.96
N ARG A 40 11.24 -3.23 36.07
CA ARG A 40 12.54 -2.66 36.41
C ARG A 40 13.64 -3.71 36.34
N GLN A 41 14.58 -3.51 35.43
CA GLN A 41 15.83 -4.27 35.42
C GLN A 41 16.95 -3.44 36.06
N ILE A 42 17.46 -3.92 37.20
CA ILE A 42 18.59 -3.30 37.91
C ILE A 42 19.83 -4.18 37.72
N ASN A 43 20.79 -3.67 36.94
CA ASN A 43 22.09 -4.31 36.73
C ASN A 43 23.11 -3.76 37.73
N SER A 44 23.36 -4.50 38.83
CA SER A 44 24.40 -4.15 39.80
C SER A 44 25.31 -5.36 40.03
N ALA A 45 26.50 -5.40 39.42
CA ALA A 45 27.44 -6.52 39.67
C ALA A 45 27.67 -6.69 41.19
N PRO A 46 27.50 -7.91 41.75
CA PRO A 46 27.45 -9.22 41.09
C PRO A 46 26.03 -9.80 40.82
N ALA A 47 24.94 -9.05 40.93
CA ALA A 47 23.58 -9.55 40.77
C ALA A 47 22.71 -8.70 39.81
N GLN A 48 21.94 -9.37 38.96
CA GLN A 48 20.82 -8.75 38.25
C GLN A 48 19.55 -8.95 39.07
N THR A 49 18.82 -7.86 39.33
CA THR A 49 17.49 -7.92 39.95
C THR A 49 16.46 -7.43 38.95
N LEU A 50 15.43 -8.23 38.71
CA LEU A 50 14.29 -7.88 37.88
C LEU A 50 13.05 -7.80 38.78
N THR A 51 12.41 -6.63 38.81
CA THR A 51 11.21 -6.39 39.62
C THR A 51 10.03 -6.09 38.70
N LEU A 52 8.92 -6.82 38.89
CA LEU A 52 7.65 -6.58 38.21
C LEU A 52 6.68 -5.92 39.20
N GLU A 53 6.26 -4.69 38.90
CA GLU A 53 5.28 -3.94 39.68
C GLU A 53 4.00 -3.72 38.87
N TRP A 54 2.85 -3.83 39.53
CA TRP A 54 1.51 -3.71 38.94
C TRP A 54 0.67 -2.70 39.74
N SER A 55 -0.05 -1.83 39.05
CA SER A 55 -1.04 -0.93 39.67
C SER A 55 -2.25 -0.69 38.78
N GLY A 56 -3.43 -0.66 39.38
CA GLY A 56 -4.70 -0.35 38.73
C GLY A 56 -5.90 -0.57 39.66
N PRO A 57 -7.12 -0.70 39.11
CA PRO A 57 -8.37 -0.78 39.90
C PRO A 57 -8.38 -1.83 41.01
N ASP A 58 -7.78 -3.00 40.78
CA ASP A 58 -7.70 -4.12 41.75
C ASP A 58 -6.72 -3.88 42.93
N THR A 59 -5.89 -2.85 42.81
CA THR A 59 -4.91 -2.43 43.80
C THR A 59 -5.23 -1.09 44.46
N ASP A 60 -6.41 -0.51 44.18
CA ASP A 60 -6.76 0.88 44.54
C ASP A 60 -5.69 1.89 44.05
N GLY A 61 -5.04 1.61 42.91
CA GLY A 61 -3.95 2.41 42.36
C GLY A 61 -2.62 2.32 43.12
N GLN A 62 -2.48 1.42 44.11
CA GLN A 62 -1.21 1.18 44.78
C GLN A 62 -0.34 0.19 44.01
N ARG A 63 0.95 0.51 43.88
CA ARG A 63 1.91 -0.42 43.28
C ARG A 63 2.12 -1.65 44.15
N LYS A 64 1.90 -2.83 43.57
CA LYS A 64 2.18 -4.14 44.16
C LYS A 64 3.25 -4.87 43.35
N VAL A 65 4.24 -5.43 44.04
CA VAL A 65 5.25 -6.29 43.41
C VAL A 65 4.64 -7.67 43.17
N LEU A 66 4.67 -8.16 41.93
CA LEU A 66 4.14 -9.47 41.54
C LEU A 66 5.20 -10.58 41.66
N ASP A 67 6.46 -10.30 41.31
CA ASP A 67 7.60 -11.23 41.42
C ASP A 67 8.95 -10.48 41.48
N GLY A 68 9.97 -11.11 42.07
CA GLY A 68 11.34 -10.59 42.20
C GLY A 68 12.36 -11.71 42.34
N THR A 69 12.94 -12.17 41.24
CA THR A 69 13.96 -13.23 41.24
C THR A 69 15.36 -12.64 41.18
N ILE A 70 16.24 -13.02 42.11
CA ILE A 70 17.67 -12.70 42.10
C ILE A 70 18.41 -13.76 41.29
N LEU A 71 19.12 -13.35 40.23
CA LEU A 71 20.00 -14.24 39.46
C LEU A 71 21.42 -14.15 40.05
N ASP A 72 21.74 -15.07 40.96
CA ASP A 72 23.01 -15.04 41.70
C ASP A 72 24.13 -15.70 40.89
N GLY A 73 25.20 -14.95 40.63
CA GLY A 73 26.30 -15.36 39.77
C GLY A 73 27.66 -15.08 40.38
N GLN A 74 27.97 -15.60 41.57
CA GLN A 74 29.37 -15.67 42.01
C GLN A 74 29.72 -16.93 42.82
N ALA A 75 30.76 -17.63 42.35
CA ALA A 75 31.63 -18.43 43.19
C ALA A 75 32.98 -17.69 43.37
N PHE A 76 33.28 -17.38 44.64
CA PHE A 76 34.57 -17.01 45.25
C PHE A 76 35.17 -15.62 44.99
N LEU A 77 35.06 -14.77 46.01
CA LEU A 77 36.11 -13.82 46.42
C LEU A 77 36.33 -13.95 47.94
N PRO A 78 37.57 -14.02 48.45
CA PRO A 78 37.86 -13.68 49.83
C PRO A 78 38.38 -12.23 49.96
N GLU A 79 37.64 -11.50 50.80
CA GLU A 79 37.98 -10.41 51.71
C GLU A 79 38.99 -9.31 51.34
N MET A 80 38.45 -8.09 51.33
CA MET A 80 39.12 -6.78 51.42
C MET A 80 39.83 -6.58 52.77
N PRO A 81 40.81 -5.65 52.82
CA PRO A 81 40.58 -4.55 53.77
C PRO A 81 40.75 -3.14 53.18
N THR A 82 39.90 -2.33 53.77
CA THR A 82 39.68 -0.88 53.84
C THR A 82 40.88 0.07 53.93
N GLU A 83 40.61 1.27 53.41
CA GLU A 83 41.09 2.62 53.76
C GLU A 83 42.17 3.31 52.90
N ILE A 84 41.78 4.54 52.49
CA ILE A 84 42.41 5.52 51.59
C ILE A 84 43.48 6.31 52.37
N PRO A 85 44.61 6.70 51.75
CA PRO A 85 44.72 8.11 51.31
C PRO A 85 45.52 8.31 50.00
N GLU A 86 45.08 9.26 49.18
CA GLU A 86 45.93 10.00 48.22
C GLU A 86 47.07 10.74 48.98
N PRO A 87 48.26 11.04 48.39
CA PRO A 87 48.39 11.54 47.02
C PRO A 87 49.69 11.17 46.23
N GLU A 88 49.59 11.49 44.94
CA GLU A 88 50.65 11.98 44.03
C GLU A 88 51.75 11.06 43.45
N TYR A 89 51.64 10.97 42.11
CA TYR A 89 52.64 10.97 41.03
C TYR A 89 53.59 9.79 40.79
N GLU A 90 53.46 9.34 39.53
CA GLU A 90 54.44 8.74 38.61
C GLU A 90 54.87 7.29 38.86
N GLU A 91 54.30 6.37 38.06
CA GLU A 91 55.06 5.66 37.01
C GLU A 91 54.12 4.93 36.03
N GLU A 92 54.58 4.82 34.79
CA GLU A 92 53.90 4.39 33.56
C GLU A 92 52.99 3.15 33.70
N VAL A 93 51.69 3.31 33.44
CA VAL A 93 50.79 2.16 33.20
C VAL A 93 50.62 1.99 31.69
N GLN A 94 51.05 0.82 31.22
CA GLN A 94 50.84 0.33 29.86
C GLN A 94 49.39 0.56 29.42
N VAL A 95 49.23 1.24 28.29
CA VAL A 95 47.95 1.34 27.58
C VAL A 95 47.48 -0.09 27.30
N ALA A 96 46.48 -0.54 28.04
CA ALA A 96 45.73 -1.74 27.69
C ALA A 96 45.17 -1.49 26.30
N GLN A 97 45.56 -2.32 25.33
CA GLN A 97 44.94 -2.34 24.01
C GLN A 97 43.45 -2.52 24.23
N ALA A 98 42.67 -1.49 23.90
CA ALA A 98 41.23 -1.61 23.79
C ALA A 98 40.95 -2.84 22.92
N MET A 99 40.08 -3.73 23.40
CA MET A 99 39.56 -4.78 22.54
C MET A 99 39.02 -4.09 21.28
N PRO A 100 39.35 -4.59 20.07
CA PRO A 100 38.79 -4.01 18.86
C PRO A 100 37.26 -3.99 19.00
N PRO A 101 36.58 -2.94 18.48
CA PRO A 101 35.12 -2.93 18.46
C PRO A 101 34.62 -4.24 17.85
N PRO A 102 33.45 -4.75 18.30
CA PRO A 102 32.84 -5.91 17.65
C PRO A 102 32.80 -5.67 16.14
N ALA A 103 33.05 -6.73 15.36
CA ALA A 103 32.99 -6.63 13.92
C ALA A 103 31.59 -6.15 13.51
N PRO A 104 31.48 -5.27 12.50
CA PRO A 104 30.19 -4.76 12.06
C PRO A 104 29.24 -5.92 11.74
N GLU A 105 27.99 -5.79 12.17
CA GLU A 105 26.94 -6.75 11.80
C GLU A 105 26.75 -6.65 10.28
N ILE A 106 26.75 -7.81 9.61
CA ILE A 106 26.62 -7.87 8.16
C ILE A 106 25.20 -8.30 7.84
N VAL A 107 24.41 -7.37 7.31
CA VAL A 107 23.07 -7.65 6.83
C VAL A 107 23.17 -8.03 5.35
N TRP A 108 22.96 -9.31 5.05
CA TRP A 108 22.92 -9.82 3.69
C TRP A 108 21.48 -9.88 3.19
N PRO A 109 21.21 -9.50 1.93
CA PRO A 109 19.87 -9.60 1.37
C PRO A 109 19.48 -11.07 1.15
N GLU A 110 18.22 -11.40 1.42
CA GLU A 110 17.57 -12.60 0.90
C GLU A 110 16.78 -12.17 -0.35
N VAL A 111 17.33 -12.46 -1.53
CA VAL A 111 16.67 -12.11 -2.82
C VAL A 111 15.73 -13.24 -3.19
N LYS A 112 14.43 -12.96 -3.27
CA LYS A 112 13.44 -13.88 -3.83
C LYS A 112 13.49 -13.77 -5.36
N HIS A 113 13.91 -14.84 -6.02
CA HIS A 113 13.75 -14.97 -7.47
C HIS A 113 12.44 -15.68 -7.75
N ALA A 114 11.34 -14.94 -7.85
CA ALA A 114 10.02 -15.48 -8.14
C ALA A 114 9.62 -15.16 -9.59
N THR A 115 8.84 -16.05 -10.22
CA THR A 115 8.11 -15.73 -11.46
C THR A 115 6.63 -15.64 -11.12
N PRO A 116 6.18 -14.51 -10.57
CA PRO A 116 4.83 -14.40 -10.04
C PRO A 116 3.79 -14.57 -11.15
N SER A 117 2.60 -15.02 -10.76
CA SER A 117 1.47 -15.31 -11.65
C SER A 117 0.20 -14.55 -11.32
N LEU A 118 0.16 -13.88 -10.16
CA LEU A 118 -1.01 -13.13 -9.69
C LEU A 118 -0.87 -11.65 -10.01
N GLY A 119 -1.93 -11.04 -10.54
CA GLY A 119 -2.09 -9.60 -10.57
C GLY A 119 -3.07 -9.11 -9.51
N MET A 120 -3.01 -7.82 -9.17
CA MET A 120 -4.03 -7.16 -8.35
C MET A 120 -4.34 -5.75 -8.85
N GLY A 121 -5.59 -5.30 -8.68
CA GLY A 121 -5.87 -3.87 -8.63
C GLY A 121 -5.30 -3.24 -7.37
N LEU A 122 -5.05 -1.93 -7.39
CA LEU A 122 -4.69 -1.17 -6.19
C LEU A 122 -5.88 -0.35 -5.74
N GLU A 123 -6.19 -0.41 -4.43
CA GLU A 123 -7.27 0.39 -3.85
C GLU A 123 -7.09 1.90 -4.10
N GLY A 124 -8.21 2.61 -4.24
CA GLY A 124 -8.23 4.05 -4.40
C GLY A 124 -7.69 4.80 -3.18
N LEU A 125 -7.00 5.92 -3.44
CA LEU A 125 -6.44 6.72 -2.36
C LEU A 125 -7.54 7.48 -1.61
N ALA A 126 -7.60 7.28 -0.29
CA ALA A 126 -8.47 8.02 0.61
C ALA A 126 -7.83 8.17 2.00
N ASP A 127 -8.21 9.20 2.75
CA ASP A 127 -7.75 9.43 4.12
C ASP A 127 -8.26 8.37 5.12
N TRP A 128 -9.23 7.55 4.72
CA TRP A 128 -9.73 6.41 5.49
C TRP A 128 -9.20 5.06 4.98
N SER A 129 -8.24 5.05 4.05
CA SER A 129 -7.69 3.80 3.53
C SER A 129 -6.59 3.26 4.44
N ALA A 130 -6.73 2.02 4.90
CA ALA A 130 -5.70 1.28 5.62
C ALA A 130 -4.54 0.80 4.73
N GLN A 131 -4.61 0.99 3.40
CA GLN A 131 -3.58 0.59 2.43
C GLN A 131 -2.26 1.35 2.64
N MET A 132 -2.33 2.66 2.89
CA MET A 132 -1.19 3.54 3.15
C MET A 132 0.04 3.34 2.21
N PRO A 133 -0.12 3.42 0.87
CA PRO A 133 0.97 3.21 -0.09
C PRO A 133 2.12 4.22 -0.04
N PHE A 134 1.92 5.42 0.51
CA PHE A 134 2.91 6.50 0.51
C PHE A 134 3.41 6.82 1.92
N ILE A 135 4.70 7.13 2.05
CA ILE A 135 5.27 7.62 3.31
C ILE A 135 4.78 9.04 3.64
N ASP A 136 4.56 9.89 2.63
CA ASP A 136 3.96 11.20 2.83
C ASP A 136 2.44 11.09 2.89
N LEU A 137 1.90 11.19 4.10
CA LEU A 137 0.46 11.09 4.32
C LEU A 137 -0.32 12.28 3.77
N MET A 138 0.35 13.38 3.36
CA MET A 138 -0.33 14.44 2.63
C MET A 138 -0.88 13.98 1.28
N LYS A 139 -0.34 12.90 0.71
CA LYS A 139 -0.83 12.34 -0.58
C LYS A 139 -2.23 11.73 -0.49
N PHE A 140 -2.72 11.49 0.73
CA PHE A 140 -4.09 11.02 1.04
C PHE A 140 -5.03 12.15 1.46
N ALA A 141 -4.53 13.38 1.56
CA ALA A 141 -5.29 14.48 2.13
C ALA A 141 -6.56 14.76 1.31
N ARG A 142 -7.69 14.99 1.98
CA ARG A 142 -8.91 15.45 1.31
C ARG A 142 -8.71 16.81 0.61
N PRO A 143 -9.54 17.14 -0.39
CA PRO A 143 -9.66 18.50 -0.88
C PRO A 143 -9.84 19.51 0.27
N TRP A 144 -9.05 20.60 0.24
CA TRP A 144 -9.16 21.68 1.23
C TRP A 144 -10.59 22.19 1.39
N THR A 145 -11.03 22.35 2.63
CA THR A 145 -12.36 22.87 2.99
C THR A 145 -12.20 24.12 3.87
N GLY A 146 -12.76 25.25 3.44
CA GLY A 146 -12.80 26.49 4.21
C GLY A 146 -14.03 26.57 5.10
N HIS A 147 -13.83 26.95 6.36
CA HIS A 147 -14.87 27.08 7.39
C HIS A 147 -15.34 28.53 7.52
N VAL A 148 -16.64 28.78 7.34
CA VAL A 148 -17.23 30.13 7.41
C VAL A 148 -17.93 30.34 8.76
N GLY A 149 -17.38 31.22 9.61
CA GLY A 149 -17.91 31.43 10.96
C GLY A 149 -17.76 30.18 11.84
N GLU A 150 -18.87 29.69 12.41
CA GLU A 150 -18.94 28.44 13.19
C GLU A 150 -19.37 27.23 12.34
N GLN A 151 -19.66 27.42 11.05
CA GLN A 151 -20.09 26.34 10.16
C GLN A 151 -18.89 25.51 9.68
N TRP A 152 -19.02 24.18 9.74
CA TRP A 152 -18.10 23.29 9.04
C TRP A 152 -18.30 23.41 7.53
N GLY A 153 -17.24 23.73 6.78
CA GLY A 153 -17.34 24.07 5.37
C GLY A 153 -17.98 25.44 5.12
N GLY A 154 -18.57 25.60 3.95
CA GLY A 154 -19.09 26.89 3.46
C GLY A 154 -18.17 27.58 2.45
N TYR A 155 -16.97 27.03 2.22
CA TYR A 155 -16.08 27.36 1.10
C TYR A 155 -15.41 26.07 0.61
N ASP A 156 -15.80 25.55 -0.54
CA ASP A 156 -15.26 24.29 -1.06
C ASP A 156 -13.93 24.47 -1.82
N HIS A 157 -13.29 23.35 -2.14
CA HIS A 157 -12.00 23.31 -2.81
C HIS A 157 -12.01 23.98 -4.18
N ASP A 158 -13.06 23.76 -4.98
CA ASP A 158 -13.16 24.31 -6.32
C ASP A 158 -13.37 25.83 -6.27
N ALA A 159 -14.13 26.34 -5.30
CA ALA A 159 -14.22 27.77 -5.04
C ALA A 159 -12.87 28.36 -4.62
N LEU A 160 -12.13 27.70 -3.71
CA LEU A 160 -10.78 28.15 -3.31
C LEU A 160 -9.85 28.26 -4.53
N ARG A 161 -9.99 27.32 -5.49
CA ARG A 161 -9.21 27.30 -6.73
C ARG A 161 -9.63 28.43 -7.67
N ALA A 162 -10.93 28.50 -7.95
CA ALA A 162 -11.51 29.44 -8.91
C ALA A 162 -11.28 30.90 -8.50
N ASP A 163 -11.34 31.20 -7.20
CA ASP A 163 -11.13 32.53 -6.66
C ASP A 163 -9.64 32.88 -6.46
N GLY A 164 -8.73 31.97 -6.83
CA GLY A 164 -7.30 32.23 -6.89
C GLY A 164 -6.56 32.15 -5.55
N PHE A 165 -7.16 31.51 -4.54
CA PHE A 165 -6.54 31.30 -3.22
C PHE A 165 -5.51 30.16 -3.22
N MET A 166 -5.46 29.33 -4.26
CA MET A 166 -4.49 28.26 -4.42
C MET A 166 -3.46 28.53 -5.53
N ASP A 167 -2.28 27.95 -5.41
CA ASP A 167 -1.34 27.79 -6.52
C ASP A 167 -1.71 26.58 -7.40
N GLN A 168 -0.86 26.27 -8.40
CA GLN A 168 -1.10 25.16 -9.33
C GLN A 168 -0.99 23.80 -8.64
N SER A 169 -0.08 23.67 -7.69
CA SER A 169 0.14 22.49 -6.85
C SER A 169 -0.98 22.27 -5.81
N GLY A 170 -1.83 23.28 -5.59
CA GLY A 170 -2.99 23.26 -4.70
C GLY A 170 -2.72 23.77 -3.28
N TRP A 171 -1.57 24.42 -3.05
CA TRP A 171 -1.23 25.04 -1.77
C TRP A 171 -1.92 26.38 -1.59
N LEU A 172 -2.29 26.70 -0.34
CA LEU A 172 -3.03 27.92 -0.01
C LEU A 172 -2.10 29.14 0.04
N LYS A 173 -2.29 30.07 -0.90
CA LYS A 173 -1.59 31.37 -0.96
C LYS A 173 -2.17 32.38 0.02
N ALA A 174 -3.48 32.31 0.27
CA ALA A 174 -4.18 33.23 1.17
C ALA A 174 -5.45 32.55 1.73
N ILE A 175 -5.96 33.07 2.84
CA ILE A 175 -7.25 32.66 3.43
C ILE A 175 -8.32 33.70 3.04
N PRO A 176 -9.49 33.29 2.52
CA PRO A 176 -10.58 34.22 2.21
C PRO A 176 -11.04 35.04 3.43
N GLU A 177 -11.45 36.29 3.24
CA GLU A 177 -11.78 37.21 4.35
C GLU A 177 -12.88 36.70 5.30
N ASN A 178 -13.84 35.92 4.78
CA ASN A 178 -14.96 35.35 5.54
C ASN A 178 -14.70 33.91 6.06
N VAL A 179 -13.51 33.37 5.82
CA VAL A 179 -13.12 32.02 6.23
C VAL A 179 -12.21 32.10 7.45
N SER A 180 -12.55 31.38 8.52
CA SER A 180 -11.82 31.39 9.79
C SER A 180 -10.61 30.46 9.78
N SER A 181 -10.72 29.35 9.05
CA SER A 181 -9.65 28.38 8.81
C SER A 181 -9.94 27.60 7.53
N VAL A 182 -8.89 27.07 6.91
CA VAL A 182 -9.01 26.08 5.83
C VAL A 182 -8.36 24.79 6.32
N GLN A 183 -9.10 23.69 6.25
CA GLN A 183 -8.68 22.40 6.79
C GLN A 183 -8.65 21.33 5.71
N THR A 184 -7.74 20.38 5.88
CA THR A 184 -7.77 19.10 5.17
C THR A 184 -7.68 17.98 6.20
N VAL A 185 -8.31 16.85 5.87
CA VAL A 185 -8.30 15.64 6.69
C VAL A 185 -7.36 14.64 6.02
N VAL A 186 -6.48 14.02 6.80
CA VAL A 186 -5.39 13.16 6.31
C VAL A 186 -5.46 11.72 6.81
N LEU A 187 -6.15 11.48 7.94
CA LEU A 187 -6.40 10.15 8.51
C LEU A 187 -7.81 10.17 9.10
N THR A 188 -8.67 9.20 8.78
CA THR A 188 -10.04 9.13 9.32
C THR A 188 -10.53 7.71 9.52
N SER A 189 -11.05 7.39 10.71
CA SER A 189 -11.81 6.16 11.00
C SER A 189 -11.09 4.89 10.54
N LEU A 190 -9.80 4.80 10.86
CA LEU A 190 -8.97 3.65 10.52
C LEU A 190 -9.20 2.50 11.51
N PRO A 191 -9.10 1.23 11.09
CA PRO A 191 -9.25 0.07 11.97
C PRO A 191 -8.29 0.13 13.15
N GLU A 192 -8.78 -0.17 14.35
CA GLU A 192 -7.96 -0.21 15.58
C GLU A 192 -6.83 -1.25 15.49
N GLU A 193 -7.02 -2.26 14.63
CA GLU A 193 -6.07 -3.35 14.32
C GLU A 193 -4.89 -2.91 13.45
N SER A 194 -4.91 -1.70 12.88
CA SER A 194 -3.80 -1.14 12.08
C SER A 194 -2.66 -0.63 12.96
N THR A 195 -2.09 -1.50 13.79
CA THR A 195 -1.13 -1.14 14.84
C THR A 195 0.19 -0.59 14.30
N ASN A 196 0.55 -0.90 13.04
CA ASN A 196 1.66 -0.30 12.32
C ASN A 196 1.55 1.24 12.16
N LEU A 197 0.33 1.81 12.28
CA LEU A 197 0.09 3.25 12.25
C LEU A 197 0.19 3.92 13.63
N ILE A 198 0.38 3.15 14.71
CA ILE A 198 0.55 3.70 16.05
C ILE A 198 1.96 4.26 16.18
N GLY A 199 2.06 5.54 16.54
CA GLY A 199 3.37 6.10 16.83
C GLY A 199 3.42 7.61 16.78
N ARG A 200 4.63 8.14 16.59
CA ARG A 200 4.88 9.57 16.45
C ARG A 200 4.90 9.95 14.98
N TYR A 201 4.35 11.12 14.70
CA TYR A 201 4.31 11.72 13.38
C TYR A 201 4.98 13.10 13.40
N ARG A 202 5.60 13.44 12.28
CA ARG A 202 6.22 14.74 12.02
C ARG A 202 5.50 15.39 10.84
N LEU A 203 4.80 16.50 11.11
CA LEU A 203 4.34 17.43 10.10
C LEU A 203 5.41 18.50 9.88
N THR A 204 5.82 18.74 8.63
CA THR A 204 6.74 19.83 8.24
C THR A 204 6.15 20.66 7.11
N TRP A 205 6.60 21.90 6.93
CA TRP A 205 6.19 22.77 5.82
C TRP A 205 7.21 23.88 5.54
N GLU A 206 7.15 24.43 4.34
CA GLU A 206 7.82 25.68 3.99
C GLU A 206 6.88 26.87 4.13
N GLY A 207 7.45 28.05 4.32
CA GLY A 207 6.69 29.31 4.37
C GLY A 207 6.28 29.74 5.78
N GLU A 208 5.51 30.83 5.83
CA GLU A 208 5.12 31.51 7.05
C GLU A 208 3.60 31.52 7.20
N GLY A 209 3.13 31.17 8.38
CA GLY A 209 1.71 31.16 8.71
C GLY A 209 1.45 30.46 10.04
N ASP A 210 0.18 30.23 10.32
CA ASP A 210 -0.29 29.56 11.52
C ASP A 210 -0.97 28.25 11.11
N ILE A 211 -0.45 27.15 11.63
CA ILE A 211 -0.87 25.78 11.34
C ILE A 211 -1.10 25.03 12.64
N GLU A 212 -2.16 24.23 12.66
CA GLU A 212 -2.57 23.40 13.79
C GLU A 212 -2.86 21.98 13.30
N VAL A 213 -2.64 20.99 14.18
CA VAL A 213 -3.09 19.61 13.97
C VAL A 213 -4.20 19.33 14.97
N LEU A 214 -5.33 18.87 14.48
CA LEU A 214 -6.57 18.66 15.24
C LEU A 214 -7.00 17.19 15.11
N GLY A 215 -7.58 16.60 16.15
CA GLY A 215 -8.12 15.25 16.10
C GLY A 215 -8.40 14.66 17.48
N ALA A 216 -9.29 13.68 17.55
CA ALA A 216 -9.61 12.98 18.80
C ALA A 216 -8.54 11.94 19.16
N ASN A 217 -7.89 11.35 18.15
CA ASN A 217 -6.94 10.24 18.33
C ASN A 217 -5.48 10.69 18.29
N ILE A 218 -5.23 11.97 18.59
CA ILE A 218 -3.88 12.53 18.68
C ILE A 218 -3.54 12.99 20.09
N SER A 219 -2.27 12.89 20.45
CA SER A 219 -1.77 13.37 21.74
C SER A 219 -0.34 13.89 21.64
N GLY A 220 0.18 14.48 22.72
CA GLY A 220 1.59 14.88 22.79
C GLY A 220 2.02 15.92 21.75
N ILE A 221 1.11 16.81 21.33
CA ILE A 221 1.38 17.83 20.31
C ILE A 221 2.53 18.73 20.78
N SER A 222 3.59 18.79 19.97
CA SER A 222 4.82 19.53 20.25
C SER A 222 5.22 20.37 19.03
N PRO A 223 4.81 21.65 18.99
CA PRO A 223 5.22 22.58 17.93
C PRO A 223 6.71 22.92 18.00
N ARG A 224 7.34 23.03 16.85
CA ARG A 224 8.71 23.48 16.62
C ARG A 224 8.70 24.48 15.44
N PRO A 225 9.79 25.23 15.21
CA PRO A 225 9.89 26.05 14.00
C PRO A 225 9.68 25.18 12.75
N ASN A 226 8.66 25.50 11.95
CA ASN A 226 8.30 24.80 10.70
C ASN A 226 8.05 23.28 10.85
N ALA A 227 7.73 22.82 12.06
CA ALA A 227 7.34 21.43 12.28
C ALA A 227 6.37 21.28 13.47
N ILE A 228 5.50 20.27 13.41
CA ILE A 228 4.69 19.83 14.55
C ILE A 228 4.88 18.33 14.72
N TRP A 229 5.18 17.91 15.95
CA TRP A 229 5.21 16.51 16.33
C TRP A 229 3.95 16.16 17.10
N PHE A 230 3.39 14.98 16.88
CA PHE A 230 2.27 14.45 17.67
C PHE A 230 2.29 12.92 17.65
N ARG A 231 1.56 12.29 18.57
CA ARG A 231 1.28 10.85 18.55
C ARG A 231 -0.09 10.60 17.96
N PHE A 232 -0.24 9.52 17.22
CA PHE A 232 -1.50 9.04 16.65
C PHE A 232 -1.75 7.57 17.02
N THR A 233 -3.03 7.23 17.13
CA THR A 233 -3.53 5.86 17.32
C THR A 233 -4.78 5.69 16.42
N PRO A 234 -4.91 4.59 15.66
CA PRO A 234 -6.12 4.32 14.86
C PRO A 234 -7.39 4.21 15.70
N GLY A 235 -8.55 4.27 15.04
CA GLY A 235 -9.88 4.25 15.64
C GLY A 235 -10.79 5.34 15.08
N ASP A 236 -11.98 5.48 15.68
CA ASP A 236 -13.00 6.43 15.25
C ASP A 236 -12.53 7.89 15.31
N GLY A 237 -12.84 8.67 14.27
CA GLY A 237 -12.50 10.09 14.19
C GLY A 237 -11.34 10.36 13.23
N GLY A 238 -10.94 11.64 13.10
CA GLY A 238 -9.96 12.02 12.10
C GLY A 238 -8.85 12.93 12.62
N VAL A 239 -7.76 12.97 11.86
CA VAL A 239 -6.65 13.92 11.98
C VAL A 239 -6.80 14.96 10.87
N ALA A 240 -6.94 16.22 11.27
CA ALA A 240 -7.05 17.35 10.38
C ALA A 240 -5.87 18.30 10.54
N ILE A 241 -5.40 18.85 9.43
CA ILE A 241 -4.44 19.94 9.39
C ILE A 241 -5.21 21.22 9.09
N SER A 242 -5.08 22.20 9.98
CA SER A 242 -5.80 23.47 9.91
C SER A 242 -4.84 24.63 9.69
N ILE A 243 -5.09 25.42 8.64
CA ILE A 243 -4.36 26.65 8.35
C ILE A 243 -5.30 27.83 8.62
N THR A 244 -4.95 28.65 9.60
CA THR A 244 -5.72 29.87 9.98
C THR A 244 -5.11 31.13 9.39
N ARG A 245 -3.82 31.09 9.05
CA ARG A 245 -3.12 32.20 8.39
C ARG A 245 -1.99 31.67 7.53
N THR A 246 -1.78 32.29 6.38
CA THR A 246 -0.62 32.06 5.50
C THR A 246 -0.16 33.41 4.95
N ASN A 247 1.15 33.61 4.79
CA ASN A 247 1.73 34.84 4.25
C ASN A 247 1.72 34.79 2.70
N PRO A 248 0.97 35.63 1.98
CA PRO A 248 0.88 35.53 0.52
C PRO A 248 2.20 35.67 -0.24
N GLU A 249 3.20 36.34 0.34
CA GLU A 249 4.53 36.51 -0.27
C GLU A 249 5.48 35.34 0.04
N ASN A 250 5.14 34.51 1.05
CA ASN A 250 5.90 33.33 1.46
C ASN A 250 4.94 32.32 2.12
N TYR A 251 4.01 31.81 1.31
CA TYR A 251 2.87 31.06 1.82
C TYR A 251 3.26 29.65 2.25
N ILE A 252 2.46 29.08 3.17
CA ILE A 252 2.59 27.70 3.61
C ILE A 252 2.41 26.76 2.41
N ARG A 253 3.42 25.92 2.16
CA ARG A 253 3.44 24.94 1.07
C ARG A 253 4.36 23.77 1.41
N ASN A 254 4.39 22.76 0.55
CA ASN A 254 5.22 21.56 0.73
C ASN A 254 5.02 20.93 2.11
N LEU A 255 3.75 20.84 2.55
CA LEU A 255 3.43 20.10 3.76
C LEU A 255 3.83 18.64 3.54
N ARG A 256 4.49 18.04 4.53
CA ARG A 256 4.77 16.60 4.58
C ARG A 256 4.40 16.06 5.93
N LEU A 257 3.59 15.02 5.96
CA LEU A 257 3.18 14.33 7.19
C LEU A 257 3.73 12.90 7.15
N VAL A 258 4.68 12.61 8.03
CA VAL A 258 5.46 11.36 7.95
C VAL A 258 5.49 10.67 9.30
N HIS A 259 5.27 9.35 9.32
CA HIS A 259 5.50 8.52 10.51
C HIS A 259 6.99 8.53 10.88
N GLU A 260 7.31 8.57 12.17
CA GLU A 260 8.68 8.74 12.65
C GLU A 260 9.66 7.70 12.09
N SER A 261 9.24 6.45 11.97
CA SER A 261 10.06 5.38 11.39
C SER A 261 10.48 5.67 9.95
N ASN A 262 9.68 6.42 9.19
CA ASN A 262 9.89 6.62 7.76
C ASN A 262 10.54 7.96 7.43
N ILE A 263 11.00 8.71 8.43
CA ILE A 263 11.64 10.02 8.25
C ILE A 263 12.92 9.91 7.42
N GLU A 264 13.82 8.97 7.75
CA GLU A 264 15.09 8.78 7.04
C GLU A 264 14.85 8.31 5.59
N ALA A 265 13.91 7.39 5.40
CA ALA A 265 13.49 6.94 4.06
C ALA A 265 12.96 8.11 3.23
N MET A 266 12.06 8.93 3.78
CA MET A 266 11.57 10.15 3.12
C MET A 266 12.70 11.13 2.80
N GLU A 267 13.66 11.32 3.71
CA GLU A 267 14.81 12.20 3.50
C GLU A 267 15.73 11.67 2.40
N ALA A 268 15.84 10.34 2.26
CA ALA A 268 16.51 9.65 1.16
C ALA A 268 15.75 9.71 -0.17
N GLY A 269 14.50 10.20 -0.20
CA GLY A 269 13.69 10.32 -1.41
C GLY A 269 12.75 9.13 -1.67
N VAL A 270 12.62 8.20 -0.71
CA VAL A 270 11.71 7.05 -0.82
C VAL A 270 10.26 7.53 -0.84
N LEU A 271 9.49 7.03 -1.80
CA LEU A 271 8.10 7.42 -2.03
C LEU A 271 7.12 6.52 -1.27
N PHE A 272 7.31 5.22 -1.41
CA PHE A 272 6.34 4.22 -0.99
C PHE A 272 6.59 3.70 0.42
N ASN A 273 5.52 3.36 1.10
CA ASN A 273 5.57 2.78 2.43
C ASN A 273 6.12 1.34 2.36
N PRO A 274 7.25 1.03 3.03
CA PRO A 274 7.84 -0.31 2.95
C PRO A 274 6.93 -1.43 3.45
N ASP A 275 6.12 -1.18 4.49
CA ASP A 275 5.19 -2.18 5.02
C ASP A 275 4.11 -2.58 3.99
N TRP A 276 3.77 -1.64 3.09
CA TRP A 276 2.84 -1.90 1.99
C TRP A 276 3.53 -2.55 0.81
N ILE A 277 4.74 -2.10 0.46
CA ILE A 277 5.56 -2.73 -0.60
C ILE A 277 5.68 -4.22 -0.33
N GLU A 278 6.04 -4.64 0.89
CA GLU A 278 6.15 -6.07 1.27
C GLU A 278 4.91 -6.92 0.90
N LYS A 279 3.71 -6.32 0.85
CA LYS A 279 2.47 -7.05 0.50
C LYS A 279 2.31 -7.27 -0.99
N ILE A 280 2.83 -6.37 -1.81
CA ILE A 280 2.60 -6.35 -3.26
C ILE A 280 3.87 -6.61 -4.08
N GLU A 281 5.03 -6.68 -3.40
CA GLU A 281 6.35 -6.84 -4.00
C GLU A 281 6.34 -8.04 -4.98
N ASP A 282 5.80 -9.18 -4.57
CA ASP A 282 5.79 -10.40 -5.38
C ASP A 282 4.67 -10.46 -6.45
N LEU A 283 4.07 -9.37 -6.91
CA LEU A 283 2.99 -9.42 -7.92
C LEU A 283 3.50 -9.50 -9.37
N ARG A 284 2.77 -10.22 -10.23
CA ARG A 284 3.02 -10.26 -11.68
C ARG A 284 2.62 -8.97 -12.38
N SER A 285 1.51 -8.39 -11.94
CA SER A 285 0.93 -7.22 -12.57
C SER A 285 0.14 -6.40 -11.56
N ILE A 286 0.15 -5.09 -11.76
CA ILE A 286 -0.63 -4.14 -10.94
C ILE A 286 -1.53 -3.30 -11.84
N ARG A 287 -2.84 -3.32 -11.56
CA ARG A 287 -3.84 -2.54 -12.31
C ARG A 287 -4.13 -1.22 -11.61
N PHE A 288 -3.90 -0.12 -12.33
CA PHE A 288 -3.95 1.24 -11.79
C PHE A 288 -5.30 1.95 -11.97
N MET A 289 -6.39 1.24 -12.25
CA MET A 289 -7.68 1.84 -12.62
C MET A 289 -8.16 2.92 -11.63
N ASP A 290 -8.10 2.63 -10.33
CA ASP A 290 -8.51 3.56 -9.26
C ASP A 290 -7.47 4.65 -8.99
N TRP A 291 -6.18 4.33 -9.04
CA TRP A 291 -5.10 5.32 -8.96
C TRP A 291 -5.19 6.36 -10.08
N MET A 292 -5.54 5.92 -11.29
CA MET A 292 -5.77 6.80 -12.44
C MET A 292 -7.11 7.54 -12.39
N GLN A 293 -7.98 7.23 -11.43
CA GLN A 293 -9.36 7.72 -11.34
C GLN A 293 -10.09 7.60 -12.68
N THR A 294 -10.00 6.41 -13.30
CA THR A 294 -10.47 6.19 -14.67
C THR A 294 -11.97 6.41 -14.81
N ASN A 295 -12.74 5.92 -13.85
CA ASN A 295 -14.20 6.02 -13.86
C ASN A 295 -14.64 7.48 -13.83
N ASN A 296 -15.46 7.89 -14.80
CA ASN A 296 -15.93 9.26 -14.98
C ASN A 296 -14.82 10.31 -15.18
N SER A 297 -13.60 9.91 -15.53
CA SER A 297 -12.48 10.84 -15.71
C SER A 297 -12.82 11.94 -16.72
N ALA A 298 -12.54 13.19 -16.33
CA ALA A 298 -12.72 14.37 -17.17
C ALA A 298 -11.45 14.79 -17.91
N VAL A 299 -10.36 14.03 -17.77
CA VAL A 299 -9.07 14.34 -18.42
C VAL A 299 -9.20 14.20 -19.93
N THR A 300 -8.85 15.26 -20.64
CA THR A 300 -8.87 15.29 -22.12
C THR A 300 -7.47 15.36 -22.72
N GLY A 301 -6.62 16.28 -22.24
CA GLY A 301 -5.30 16.54 -22.81
C GLY A 301 -4.14 16.39 -21.82
N TRP A 302 -2.91 16.26 -22.31
CA TRP A 302 -1.70 16.00 -21.50
C TRP A 302 -1.44 17.02 -20.38
N ALA A 303 -1.87 18.27 -20.57
CA ALA A 303 -1.72 19.33 -19.58
C ALA A 303 -2.64 19.18 -18.37
N GLU A 304 -3.69 18.35 -18.47
CA GLU A 304 -4.70 18.11 -17.43
C GLU A 304 -4.41 16.87 -16.57
N ARG A 305 -3.34 16.12 -16.89
CA ARG A 305 -2.96 14.91 -16.16
C ARG A 305 -2.56 15.24 -14.70
N PRO A 306 -2.71 14.30 -13.76
CA PRO A 306 -2.16 14.45 -12.41
C PRO A 306 -0.66 14.76 -12.42
N SER A 307 -0.22 15.60 -11.48
CA SER A 307 1.17 16.08 -11.40
C SER A 307 1.85 15.70 -10.09
N LEU A 308 3.17 15.48 -10.15
CA LEU A 308 4.02 15.14 -9.01
C LEU A 308 3.98 16.18 -7.88
N ASP A 309 3.84 17.46 -8.25
CA ASP A 309 3.85 18.58 -7.30
C ASP A 309 2.52 18.76 -6.55
N ARG A 310 1.46 18.05 -6.98
CA ARG A 310 0.15 18.12 -6.34
C ARG A 310 0.25 17.73 -4.88
N TYR A 311 -0.35 18.54 -4.00
CA TYR A 311 -0.28 18.30 -2.56
C TYR A 311 -0.94 16.98 -2.12
N THR A 312 -1.94 16.51 -2.88
CA THR A 312 -2.68 15.27 -2.68
C THR A 312 -2.91 14.57 -4.01
N TYR A 313 -3.05 13.25 -4.03
CA TYR A 313 -3.44 12.51 -5.24
C TYR A 313 -4.92 12.10 -5.23
N THR A 314 -5.65 12.39 -4.15
CA THR A 314 -7.07 12.02 -4.03
C THR A 314 -8.01 12.83 -4.93
N ASP A 315 -7.57 13.98 -5.44
CA ASP A 315 -8.43 14.89 -6.23
C ASP A 315 -8.21 14.84 -7.75
N SER A 316 -7.13 14.20 -8.20
CA SER A 316 -6.71 14.19 -9.61
C SER A 316 -6.08 12.87 -10.05
N GLY A 317 -5.91 11.90 -9.15
CA GLY A 317 -5.25 10.64 -9.40
C GLY A 317 -3.73 10.69 -9.20
N VAL A 318 -3.11 9.53 -9.36
CA VAL A 318 -1.68 9.31 -9.21
C VAL A 318 -0.98 9.57 -10.56
N PRO A 319 0.10 10.38 -10.59
CA PRO A 319 0.85 10.64 -11.81
C PRO A 319 1.48 9.38 -12.42
N VAL A 320 1.65 9.35 -13.75
CA VAL A 320 2.31 8.23 -14.46
C VAL A 320 3.73 8.01 -13.98
N GLU A 321 4.41 9.08 -13.59
CA GLU A 321 5.75 9.05 -13.03
C GLU A 321 5.82 8.20 -11.75
N ILE A 322 4.78 8.25 -10.91
CA ILE A 322 4.68 7.45 -9.67
C ILE A 322 4.28 6.01 -9.98
N MET A 323 3.34 5.80 -10.90
CA MET A 323 2.93 4.44 -11.30
C MET A 323 4.10 3.64 -11.89
N ILE A 324 4.95 4.28 -12.70
CA ILE A 324 6.15 3.66 -13.25
C ILE A 324 7.21 3.43 -12.17
N ALA A 325 7.40 4.36 -11.25
CA ALA A 325 8.31 4.17 -10.12
C ALA A 325 7.91 2.92 -9.31
N LEU A 326 6.61 2.73 -9.03
CA LEU A 326 6.13 1.54 -8.36
C LEU A 326 6.40 0.28 -9.17
N ALA A 327 5.98 0.25 -10.45
CA ALA A 327 6.11 -0.92 -11.31
C ALA A 327 7.56 -1.39 -11.44
N ASN A 328 8.49 -0.44 -11.60
CA ASN A 328 9.92 -0.74 -11.63
C ASN A 328 10.44 -1.23 -10.27
N GLN A 329 10.02 -0.61 -9.16
CA GLN A 329 10.48 -0.99 -7.83
C GLN A 329 10.11 -2.43 -7.46
N ILE A 330 8.88 -2.86 -7.81
CA ILE A 330 8.39 -4.20 -7.47
C ILE A 330 8.54 -5.21 -8.62
N GLY A 331 9.07 -4.80 -9.77
CA GLY A 331 9.20 -5.67 -10.93
C GLY A 331 7.88 -6.20 -11.49
N ALA A 332 6.79 -5.42 -11.44
CA ALA A 332 5.45 -5.87 -11.88
C ALA A 332 5.00 -5.19 -13.18
N ASP A 333 4.36 -5.96 -14.08
CA ASP A 333 3.81 -5.43 -15.33
C ASP A 333 2.64 -4.45 -15.05
N PRO A 334 2.75 -3.15 -15.39
CA PRO A 334 1.68 -2.21 -15.12
C PRO A 334 0.51 -2.36 -16.10
N TRP A 335 -0.72 -2.32 -15.56
CA TRP A 335 -1.95 -2.24 -16.34
C TRP A 335 -2.60 -0.87 -16.19
N PHE A 336 -2.57 -0.10 -17.28
CA PHE A 336 -3.10 1.25 -17.38
C PHE A 336 -4.48 1.28 -18.03
N ASN A 337 -5.35 2.15 -17.51
CA ASN A 337 -6.69 2.41 -18.04
C ASN A 337 -6.77 3.85 -18.57
N MET A 338 -6.72 4.01 -19.89
CA MET A 338 -6.73 5.35 -20.52
C MET A 338 -8.08 6.05 -20.31
N PRO A 339 -8.12 7.35 -19.91
CA PRO A 339 -9.37 8.07 -19.75
C PRO A 339 -10.23 8.07 -21.02
N HIS A 340 -11.54 7.90 -20.86
CA HIS A 340 -12.47 7.84 -22.00
C HIS A 340 -12.57 9.13 -22.82
N GLN A 341 -12.13 10.29 -22.30
CA GLN A 341 -12.12 11.56 -23.06
C GLN A 341 -10.72 11.95 -23.53
N ALA A 342 -9.70 11.13 -23.25
CA ALA A 342 -8.33 11.42 -23.65
C ALA A 342 -8.20 11.53 -25.17
N ASP A 343 -7.58 12.63 -25.61
CA ASP A 343 -7.21 12.83 -27.00
C ASP A 343 -5.97 12.01 -27.38
N ASP A 344 -5.70 11.94 -28.69
CA ASP A 344 -4.59 11.14 -29.22
C ASP A 344 -3.22 11.67 -28.76
N GLU A 345 -3.11 12.97 -28.44
CA GLU A 345 -1.87 13.55 -27.92
C GLU A 345 -1.62 13.08 -26.49
N TYR A 346 -2.64 13.08 -25.63
CA TYR A 346 -2.55 12.51 -24.28
C TYR A 346 -2.08 11.07 -24.33
N VAL A 347 -2.76 10.22 -25.11
CA VAL A 347 -2.44 8.78 -25.20
C VAL A 347 -1.02 8.57 -25.71
N ARG A 348 -0.60 9.31 -26.73
CA ARG A 348 0.76 9.22 -27.28
C ARG A 348 1.82 9.66 -26.27
N ARG A 349 1.62 10.78 -25.58
CA ARG A 349 2.57 11.27 -24.57
C ARG A 349 2.68 10.34 -23.38
N PHE A 350 1.56 9.75 -22.96
CA PHE A 350 1.55 8.73 -21.92
C PHE A 350 2.37 7.52 -22.35
N ALA A 351 2.09 6.95 -23.53
CA ALA A 351 2.84 5.82 -24.08
C ALA A 351 4.34 6.14 -24.26
N GLU A 352 4.69 7.35 -24.73
CA GLU A 352 6.08 7.79 -24.87
C GLU A 352 6.80 7.79 -23.52
N TYR A 353 6.14 8.33 -22.49
CA TYR A 353 6.69 8.34 -21.13
C TYR A 353 6.90 6.93 -20.60
N VAL A 354 5.90 6.05 -20.74
CA VAL A 354 5.99 4.66 -20.27
C VAL A 354 7.09 3.90 -21.01
N ARG A 355 7.18 3.99 -22.34
CA ARG A 355 8.24 3.34 -23.13
C ARG A 355 9.64 3.73 -22.65
N ASP A 356 9.83 5.01 -22.36
CA ASP A 356 11.14 5.60 -22.05
C ASP A 356 11.59 5.37 -20.61
N HIS A 357 10.67 5.05 -19.68
CA HIS A 357 10.96 4.96 -18.24
C HIS A 357 10.56 3.64 -17.57
N LEU A 358 9.67 2.85 -18.17
CA LEU A 358 9.37 1.50 -17.69
C LEU A 358 10.58 0.60 -17.96
N ASP A 359 10.93 -0.23 -16.98
CA ASP A 359 11.96 -1.24 -17.13
C ASP A 359 11.81 -2.01 -18.46
N PRO A 360 12.87 -2.14 -19.27
CA PRO A 360 12.83 -2.82 -20.56
C PRO A 360 12.40 -4.29 -20.49
N GLU A 361 12.55 -4.93 -19.34
CA GLU A 361 12.14 -6.31 -19.12
C GLU A 361 10.64 -6.44 -18.83
N LEU A 362 9.98 -5.38 -18.37
CA LEU A 362 8.54 -5.32 -18.07
C LEU A 362 7.67 -4.98 -19.29
N ARG A 363 6.39 -5.34 -19.20
CA ARG A 363 5.36 -5.10 -20.23
C ARG A 363 4.25 -4.17 -19.76
N SER A 364 3.75 -3.35 -20.67
CA SER A 364 2.59 -2.47 -20.43
C SER A 364 1.30 -3.12 -20.90
N TYR A 365 0.37 -3.36 -19.97
CA TYR A 365 -1.01 -3.70 -20.28
C TYR A 365 -1.81 -2.40 -20.47
N VAL A 366 -2.52 -2.27 -21.58
CA VAL A 366 -3.19 -1.03 -21.96
C VAL A 366 -4.65 -1.30 -22.27
N GLU A 367 -5.54 -0.71 -21.47
CA GLU A 367 -6.98 -0.78 -21.64
C GLU A 367 -7.55 0.62 -21.90
N TYR A 368 -8.50 0.75 -22.82
CA TYR A 368 -9.22 2.00 -23.02
C TYR A 368 -10.43 2.09 -22.08
N SER A 369 -10.37 3.02 -21.13
CA SER A 369 -11.37 3.28 -20.10
C SER A 369 -11.61 2.08 -19.16
N ASN A 370 -12.77 2.05 -18.51
CA ASN A 370 -13.26 0.97 -17.66
C ASN A 370 -14.77 0.82 -17.87
N GLU A 371 -15.24 -0.43 -17.92
CA GLU A 371 -16.66 -0.81 -18.01
C GLU A 371 -17.50 0.09 -18.93
N MET A 372 -17.10 0.18 -20.20
CA MET A 372 -17.78 1.05 -21.17
C MET A 372 -19.25 0.67 -21.42
N TRP A 373 -19.71 -0.44 -20.83
CA TRP A 373 -21.06 -0.99 -20.80
C TRP A 373 -21.94 -0.61 -19.62
N ASN A 374 -21.38 -0.05 -18.57
CA ASN A 374 -22.12 0.24 -17.36
C ASN A 374 -22.70 1.66 -17.42
N TYR A 375 -24.01 1.78 -17.66
CA TYR A 375 -24.71 3.07 -17.72
C TYR A 375 -24.79 3.82 -16.38
N SER A 376 -24.29 3.23 -15.28
CA SER A 376 -24.05 3.95 -14.04
C SER A 376 -22.90 4.95 -14.16
N PHE A 377 -22.02 4.77 -15.15
CA PHE A 377 -20.89 5.65 -15.40
C PHE A 377 -21.09 6.58 -16.60
N GLN A 378 -20.54 7.79 -16.51
CA GLN A 378 -20.61 8.82 -17.54
C GLN A 378 -19.91 8.41 -18.83
N GLN A 379 -18.86 7.59 -18.77
CA GLN A 379 -18.16 7.13 -19.97
C GLN A 379 -19.06 6.36 -20.95
N THR A 380 -20.03 5.59 -20.44
CA THR A 380 -21.00 4.85 -21.25
C THR A 380 -21.96 5.80 -21.96
N HIS A 381 -22.47 6.82 -21.26
CA HIS A 381 -23.30 7.87 -21.85
C HIS A 381 -22.53 8.68 -22.90
N TRP A 382 -21.26 8.99 -22.61
CA TRP A 382 -20.38 9.67 -23.55
C TRP A 382 -20.18 8.84 -24.82
N ALA A 383 -19.89 7.54 -24.71
CA ALA A 383 -19.74 6.66 -25.88
C ALA A 383 -21.02 6.58 -26.73
N ALA A 384 -22.20 6.57 -26.10
CA ALA A 384 -23.47 6.64 -26.82
C ALA A 384 -23.64 7.97 -27.58
N ALA A 385 -23.28 9.10 -26.96
CA ALA A 385 -23.30 10.40 -27.63
C ALA A 385 -22.28 10.48 -28.79
N GLN A 386 -21.11 9.87 -28.65
CA GLN A 386 -20.13 9.79 -29.73
C GLN A 386 -20.62 8.90 -30.88
N ALA A 387 -21.24 7.75 -30.58
CA ALA A 387 -21.83 6.88 -31.59
C ALA A 387 -22.95 7.60 -32.37
N GLU A 388 -23.83 8.36 -31.68
CA GLU A 388 -24.84 9.20 -32.32
C GLU A 388 -24.21 10.27 -33.21
N THR A 389 -23.16 10.94 -32.73
CA THR A 389 -22.46 11.97 -33.49
C THR A 389 -21.78 11.40 -34.74
N ARG A 390 -21.17 10.21 -34.62
CA ARG A 390 -20.36 9.58 -35.68
C ARG A 390 -21.22 8.90 -36.74
N TRP A 391 -22.31 8.24 -36.34
CA TRP A 391 -23.11 7.38 -37.22
C TRP A 391 -24.61 7.70 -37.27
N GLY A 392 -25.05 8.72 -36.52
CA GLY A 392 -26.45 9.16 -36.46
C GLY A 392 -27.24 8.56 -35.29
N ALA A 393 -28.39 9.15 -34.98
CA ALA A 393 -29.20 8.86 -33.78
C ALA A 393 -29.68 7.40 -33.65
N GLU A 394 -29.80 6.66 -34.76
CA GLU A 394 -30.19 5.24 -34.72
C GLU A 394 -29.07 4.36 -34.14
N ALA A 395 -27.81 4.72 -34.33
CA ALA A 395 -26.66 3.95 -33.86
C ALA A 395 -26.57 3.88 -32.33
N ALA A 396 -26.95 4.95 -31.61
CA ALA A 396 -26.91 4.97 -30.15
C ALA A 396 -27.81 3.89 -29.50
N ASN A 397 -28.89 3.49 -30.18
CA ASN A 397 -29.88 2.56 -29.63
C ASN A 397 -29.68 1.10 -30.06
N ASP A 398 -28.80 0.81 -31.03
CA ASP A 398 -28.59 -0.53 -31.61
C ASP A 398 -27.16 -1.07 -31.37
N GLY A 399 -26.67 -0.88 -30.13
CA GLY A 399 -25.33 -1.30 -29.71
C GLY A 399 -24.18 -0.48 -30.31
N GLY A 400 -24.46 0.63 -31.01
CA GLY A 400 -23.43 1.49 -31.60
C GLY A 400 -22.47 2.08 -30.57
N TRP A 401 -22.88 2.29 -29.33
CA TRP A 401 -21.97 2.74 -28.27
C TRP A 401 -20.86 1.71 -27.97
N MET A 402 -21.13 0.40 -28.06
CA MET A 402 -20.07 -0.64 -27.98
C MET A 402 -19.23 -0.73 -29.24
N GLN A 403 -19.83 -0.52 -30.42
CA GLN A 403 -19.04 -0.47 -31.66
C GLN A 403 -18.09 0.74 -31.66
N PHE A 404 -18.55 1.87 -31.10
CA PHE A 404 -17.73 3.06 -30.88
C PHE A 404 -16.61 2.77 -29.89
N TYR A 405 -16.92 2.12 -28.76
CA TYR A 405 -15.90 1.65 -27.81
C TYR A 405 -14.84 0.79 -28.49
N GLY A 406 -15.23 -0.26 -29.23
CA GLY A 406 -14.27 -1.12 -29.94
C GLY A 406 -13.40 -0.35 -30.93
N GLY A 407 -14.00 0.54 -31.73
CA GLY A 407 -13.26 1.39 -32.66
C GLY A 407 -12.29 2.36 -31.98
N ARG A 408 -12.72 3.05 -30.91
CA ARG A 408 -11.88 4.00 -30.19
C ARG A 408 -10.77 3.29 -29.40
N ALA A 409 -11.06 2.14 -28.80
CA ALA A 409 -10.05 1.31 -28.16
C ALA A 409 -8.99 0.85 -29.17
N ALA A 410 -9.38 0.50 -30.40
CA ALA A 410 -8.44 0.16 -31.45
C ALA A 410 -7.55 1.35 -31.86
N GLU A 411 -8.08 2.58 -31.88
CA GLU A 411 -7.25 3.78 -32.09
C GLU A 411 -6.20 3.97 -30.99
N VAL A 412 -6.57 3.71 -29.73
CA VAL A 412 -5.63 3.76 -28.59
C VAL A 412 -4.55 2.70 -28.74
N ALA A 413 -4.92 1.44 -29.02
CA ALA A 413 -3.97 0.36 -29.25
C ALA A 413 -2.97 0.69 -30.37
N MET A 414 -3.46 1.22 -31.50
CA MET A 414 -2.61 1.65 -32.61
C MET A 414 -1.61 2.74 -32.22
N ILE A 415 -1.98 3.66 -31.31
CA ILE A 415 -1.05 4.70 -30.83
C ILE A 415 0.07 4.07 -30.01
N TRP A 416 -0.25 3.12 -29.13
CA TRP A 416 0.75 2.43 -28.32
C TRP A 416 1.72 1.61 -29.18
N ASP A 417 1.19 0.85 -30.15
CA ASP A 417 2.00 0.09 -31.11
C ASP A 417 2.93 0.99 -31.93
N ASP A 418 2.42 2.15 -32.39
CA ASP A 418 3.22 3.12 -33.15
C ASP A 418 4.33 3.76 -32.28
N VAL A 419 4.06 4.03 -31.00
CA VAL A 419 5.06 4.58 -30.07
C VAL A 419 6.18 3.59 -29.76
N TYR A 420 5.84 2.32 -29.51
CA TYR A 420 6.83 1.27 -29.24
C TYR A 420 7.51 0.75 -30.52
N GLY A 421 6.85 0.89 -31.68
CA GLY A 421 7.36 0.47 -32.97
C GLY A 421 7.73 -1.02 -32.95
N PRO A 422 8.97 -1.41 -33.32
CA PRO A 422 9.39 -2.81 -33.31
C PRO A 422 9.34 -3.50 -31.94
N GLU A 423 9.32 -2.74 -30.84
CA GLU A 423 9.27 -3.30 -29.47
C GLU A 423 7.85 -3.65 -29.03
N ALA A 424 6.81 -3.22 -29.75
CA ALA A 424 5.41 -3.37 -29.35
C ALA A 424 5.05 -4.84 -29.09
N GLU A 425 5.41 -5.75 -29.99
CA GLU A 425 5.14 -7.20 -29.87
C GLU A 425 5.71 -7.83 -28.58
N ALA A 426 6.79 -7.26 -28.03
CA ALA A 426 7.44 -7.77 -26.83
C ALA A 426 7.04 -7.04 -25.54
N ARG A 427 6.58 -5.78 -25.64
CA ARG A 427 6.44 -4.87 -24.49
C ARG A 427 5.04 -4.28 -24.30
N VAL A 428 4.12 -4.44 -25.24
CA VAL A 428 2.75 -3.91 -25.14
C VAL A 428 1.76 -5.06 -25.22
N ILE A 429 0.80 -5.09 -24.30
CA ILE A 429 -0.35 -5.97 -24.31
C ILE A 429 -1.59 -5.08 -24.41
N ASN A 430 -2.16 -4.96 -25.61
CA ASN A 430 -3.38 -4.20 -25.82
C ASN A 430 -4.59 -5.03 -25.35
N VAL A 431 -5.34 -4.49 -24.39
CA VAL A 431 -6.45 -5.16 -23.70
C VAL A 431 -7.79 -4.55 -24.09
N ILE A 432 -8.78 -5.40 -24.34
CA ILE A 432 -10.18 -4.99 -24.49
C ILE A 432 -11.10 -5.83 -23.58
N ALA A 433 -11.95 -5.17 -22.81
CA ALA A 433 -12.77 -5.83 -21.78
C ALA A 433 -14.26 -5.97 -22.18
N THR A 434 -14.96 -6.91 -21.53
CA THR A 434 -16.42 -7.10 -21.64
C THR A 434 -17.11 -7.25 -20.28
N HIS A 435 -18.44 -7.11 -20.26
CA HIS A 435 -19.26 -7.56 -19.14
C HIS A 435 -19.40 -9.09 -19.17
N THR A 436 -18.83 -9.77 -18.18
CA THR A 436 -18.75 -11.25 -18.19
C THR A 436 -20.11 -11.93 -18.12
N GLY A 437 -21.06 -11.36 -17.37
CA GLY A 437 -22.45 -11.84 -17.31
C GLY A 437 -23.31 -11.55 -18.55
N TRP A 438 -22.75 -10.97 -19.63
CA TRP A 438 -23.49 -10.65 -20.87
C TRP A 438 -22.86 -11.31 -22.12
N PRO A 439 -22.97 -12.64 -22.25
CA PRO A 439 -22.57 -13.35 -23.48
C PRO A 439 -23.17 -12.71 -24.74
N GLY A 440 -22.33 -12.40 -25.71
CA GLY A 440 -22.71 -11.82 -27.00
C GLY A 440 -22.41 -10.34 -27.12
N LEU A 441 -22.19 -9.64 -26.00
CA LEU A 441 -21.83 -8.21 -25.98
C LEU A 441 -20.51 -7.96 -26.72
N GLU A 442 -19.58 -8.90 -26.63
CA GLU A 442 -18.26 -8.82 -27.25
C GLU A 442 -18.29 -8.68 -28.76
N ASN A 443 -19.32 -9.24 -29.43
CA ASN A 443 -19.44 -9.14 -30.88
C ASN A 443 -19.62 -7.69 -31.35
N TYR A 444 -20.23 -6.81 -30.55
CA TYR A 444 -20.39 -5.41 -30.92
C TYR A 444 -19.05 -4.69 -31.02
N PHE A 445 -18.10 -4.98 -30.13
CA PHE A 445 -16.83 -4.26 -30.11
C PHE A 445 -15.71 -5.00 -30.83
N LEU A 446 -15.70 -6.33 -30.88
CA LEU A 446 -14.68 -7.11 -31.59
C LEU A 446 -14.84 -7.02 -33.11
N ASP A 447 -16.08 -6.97 -33.61
CA ASP A 447 -16.37 -6.87 -35.04
C ASP A 447 -16.69 -5.45 -35.51
N ALA A 448 -17.41 -4.68 -34.68
CA ALA A 448 -17.79 -3.28 -34.90
C ALA A 448 -18.14 -2.95 -36.38
N PRO A 449 -19.23 -3.49 -36.94
CA PRO A 449 -19.57 -3.32 -38.36
C PRO A 449 -19.74 -1.85 -38.79
N LEU A 450 -20.23 -0.95 -37.94
CA LEU A 450 -20.30 0.48 -38.23
C LEU A 450 -18.92 1.09 -38.42
N TRP A 451 -17.96 0.72 -37.56
CA TRP A 451 -16.56 1.13 -37.64
C TRP A 451 -15.87 0.61 -38.90
N THR A 452 -16.02 -0.67 -39.22
CA THR A 452 -15.35 -1.28 -40.40
C THR A 452 -15.88 -0.79 -41.75
N THR A 453 -17.00 -0.07 -41.77
CA THR A 453 -17.47 0.62 -42.98
C THR A 453 -16.68 1.89 -43.30
N GLU A 454 -15.93 2.41 -42.32
CA GLU A 454 -15.09 3.58 -42.50
C GLU A 454 -13.80 3.23 -43.25
N THR A 455 -13.28 4.19 -44.01
CA THR A 455 -12.11 3.95 -44.86
C THR A 455 -10.86 3.73 -44.00
N GLY A 456 -10.18 2.60 -44.20
CA GLY A 456 -8.92 2.28 -43.51
C GLY A 456 -9.10 1.75 -42.08
N ARG A 457 -10.29 1.25 -41.75
CA ARG A 457 -10.60 0.66 -40.44
C ARG A 457 -10.81 -0.84 -40.56
N ASP A 458 -9.93 -1.63 -39.93
CA ASP A 458 -10.12 -3.08 -39.80
C ASP A 458 -10.97 -3.44 -38.58
N ARG A 459 -11.33 -4.72 -38.45
CA ARG A 459 -12.05 -5.25 -37.28
C ARG A 459 -11.26 -4.94 -36.00
N PRO A 460 -11.85 -4.35 -34.96
CA PRO A 460 -11.10 -4.00 -33.74
C PRO A 460 -10.33 -5.16 -33.14
N ALA A 461 -10.86 -6.40 -33.19
CA ALA A 461 -10.19 -7.60 -32.68
C ALA A 461 -8.76 -7.81 -33.23
N THR A 462 -8.39 -7.24 -34.38
CA THR A 462 -7.04 -7.40 -34.94
C THR A 462 -5.99 -6.49 -34.31
N TYR A 463 -6.39 -5.60 -33.40
CA TYR A 463 -5.52 -4.61 -32.75
C TYR A 463 -5.29 -4.90 -31.26
N PHE A 464 -5.78 -6.04 -30.75
CA PHE A 464 -5.65 -6.42 -29.35
C PHE A 464 -4.89 -7.73 -29.22
N ASP A 465 -4.29 -7.91 -28.05
CA ASP A 465 -3.57 -9.13 -27.65
C ASP A 465 -4.38 -9.91 -26.61
N ALA A 466 -5.17 -9.20 -25.81
CA ALA A 466 -5.92 -9.75 -24.70
C ALA A 466 -7.39 -9.29 -24.66
N TYR A 467 -8.24 -10.23 -24.26
CA TYR A 467 -9.66 -10.08 -24.00
C TYR A 467 -9.91 -10.26 -22.50
N ALA A 468 -10.41 -9.22 -21.84
CA ALA A 468 -10.54 -9.19 -20.40
C ALA A 468 -11.97 -9.49 -19.93
N VAL A 469 -12.07 -10.34 -18.90
CA VAL A 469 -13.30 -10.73 -18.20
C VAL A 469 -13.14 -10.57 -16.68
N THR A 470 -14.22 -10.71 -15.92
CA THR A 470 -14.22 -10.73 -14.46
C THR A 470 -14.48 -12.14 -13.93
N GLY A 471 -14.03 -12.41 -12.70
CA GLY A 471 -14.28 -13.63 -11.94
C GLY A 471 -15.37 -13.52 -10.87
N TYR A 472 -16.31 -12.57 -10.98
CA TYR A 472 -17.30 -12.29 -9.94
C TYR A 472 -18.27 -13.44 -9.65
N PHE A 473 -18.47 -13.70 -8.35
CA PHE A 473 -19.50 -14.60 -7.84
C PHE A 473 -20.14 -14.05 -6.55
N GLY A 474 -21.37 -14.47 -6.27
CA GLY A 474 -22.04 -14.25 -4.97
C GLY A 474 -22.88 -12.98 -4.81
N ILE A 475 -22.98 -12.13 -5.84
CA ILE A 475 -23.82 -10.92 -5.78
C ILE A 475 -25.31 -11.23 -5.52
N GLU A 476 -25.78 -12.42 -5.91
CA GLU A 476 -27.15 -12.86 -5.70
C GLU A 476 -27.53 -12.96 -4.21
N LEU A 477 -26.54 -13.14 -3.32
CA LEU A 477 -26.76 -13.30 -1.89
C LEU A 477 -27.27 -12.01 -1.23
N GLY A 478 -26.79 -10.85 -1.70
CA GLY A 478 -27.24 -9.55 -1.19
C GLY A 478 -28.25 -8.83 -2.07
N LEU A 479 -28.73 -9.50 -3.14
CA LEU A 479 -29.75 -8.99 -4.05
C LEU A 479 -31.05 -9.80 -3.95
N ASP A 480 -31.05 -11.04 -4.47
CA ASP A 480 -32.27 -11.85 -4.65
C ASP A 480 -32.46 -12.89 -3.53
N ARG A 481 -31.42 -13.19 -2.74
CA ARG A 481 -31.43 -14.26 -1.72
C ARG A 481 -31.28 -13.75 -0.28
N VAL A 482 -31.49 -12.45 -0.05
CA VAL A 482 -31.31 -11.80 1.27
C VAL A 482 -32.04 -12.54 2.39
N GLU A 483 -33.33 -12.84 2.22
CA GLU A 483 -34.14 -13.54 3.22
C GLU A 483 -33.65 -14.96 3.51
N GLU A 484 -33.10 -15.64 2.49
CA GLU A 484 -32.53 -16.98 2.65
C GLU A 484 -31.24 -16.94 3.47
N VAL A 485 -30.37 -15.95 3.19
CA VAL A 485 -29.13 -15.72 3.95
C VAL A 485 -29.44 -15.37 5.40
N LEU A 486 -30.41 -14.49 5.64
CA LEU A 486 -30.87 -14.17 7.00
C LEU A 486 -31.38 -15.40 7.74
N GLY A 487 -32.11 -16.29 7.06
CA GLY A 487 -32.52 -17.57 7.62
C GLY A 487 -31.34 -18.48 7.99
N TRP A 488 -30.29 -18.53 7.15
CA TRP A 488 -29.07 -19.28 7.47
C TRP A 488 -28.33 -18.70 8.68
N ILE A 489 -28.29 -17.37 8.80
CA ILE A 489 -27.70 -16.67 9.95
C ILE A 489 -28.46 -17.05 11.24
N ASP A 490 -29.79 -16.97 11.22
CA ASP A 490 -30.63 -17.31 12.37
C ASP A 490 -30.46 -18.78 12.79
N ASP A 491 -30.50 -19.71 11.83
CA ASP A 491 -30.31 -21.14 12.07
C ASP A 491 -28.91 -21.44 12.65
N SER A 492 -27.89 -20.76 12.14
CA SER A 492 -26.50 -20.90 12.60
C SER A 492 -26.32 -20.35 14.02
N HIS A 493 -26.93 -19.20 14.33
CA HIS A 493 -26.91 -18.65 15.68
C HIS A 493 -27.60 -19.60 16.67
N ALA A 494 -28.77 -20.15 16.33
CA ALA A 494 -29.49 -21.11 17.17
C ALA A 494 -28.67 -22.42 17.39
N ALA A 495 -27.92 -22.87 16.39
CA ALA A 495 -27.03 -24.01 16.53
C ALA A 495 -25.88 -23.74 17.52
N ALA A 496 -25.27 -22.55 17.46
CA ALA A 496 -24.24 -22.14 18.39
C ALA A 496 -24.76 -22.07 19.84
N GLU A 497 -25.97 -21.53 20.06
CA GLU A 497 -26.62 -21.50 21.37
C GLU A 497 -26.86 -22.91 21.93
N ALA A 498 -27.37 -23.82 21.10
CA ALA A 498 -27.62 -25.21 21.49
C ALA A 498 -26.33 -25.96 21.83
N GLU A 499 -25.24 -25.72 21.08
CA GLU A 499 -23.93 -26.31 21.38
C GLU A 499 -23.36 -25.75 22.69
N ALA A 500 -23.48 -24.44 22.92
CA ALA A 500 -23.02 -23.81 24.14
C ALA A 500 -23.78 -24.33 25.38
N GLU A 501 -25.09 -24.56 25.26
CA GLU A 501 -25.92 -25.20 26.31
C GLU A 501 -25.49 -26.64 26.56
N ALA A 502 -25.21 -27.42 25.49
CA ALA A 502 -24.74 -28.79 25.61
C ALA A 502 -23.36 -28.90 26.30
N LYS A 503 -22.54 -27.85 26.24
CA LYS A 503 -21.24 -27.76 26.92
C LYS A 503 -21.31 -27.31 28.38
N ASP A 504 -22.50 -26.99 28.90
CA ASP A 504 -22.72 -26.51 30.28
C ASP A 504 -21.81 -25.31 30.64
N LEU A 505 -21.65 -24.37 29.69
CA LEU A 505 -20.81 -23.19 29.85
C LEU A 505 -21.47 -22.18 30.81
N SER A 506 -20.64 -21.50 31.61
CA SER A 506 -21.09 -20.33 32.39
C SER A 506 -21.66 -19.24 31.47
N ASP A 507 -22.50 -18.34 31.97
CA ASP A 507 -23.14 -17.30 31.13
C ASP A 507 -22.15 -16.48 30.30
N ALA A 508 -21.02 -16.06 30.89
CA ALA A 508 -19.99 -15.31 30.17
C ALA A 508 -19.29 -16.16 29.08
N ALA A 509 -18.89 -17.39 29.43
CA ALA A 509 -18.29 -18.33 28.47
C ALA A 509 -19.28 -18.73 27.37
N ARG A 510 -20.57 -18.84 27.68
CA ARG A 510 -21.64 -19.11 26.72
C ARG A 510 -21.79 -17.95 25.73
N ALA A 511 -21.82 -16.72 26.22
CA ALA A 511 -21.91 -15.53 25.35
C ALA A 511 -20.69 -15.43 24.42
N ALA A 512 -19.48 -15.63 24.94
CA ALA A 512 -18.26 -15.67 24.14
C ALA A 512 -18.31 -16.78 23.08
N PHE A 513 -18.69 -18.00 23.47
CA PHE A 513 -18.82 -19.13 22.55
C PHE A 513 -19.84 -18.87 21.43
N VAL A 514 -21.02 -18.35 21.76
CA VAL A 514 -22.04 -18.03 20.75
C VAL A 514 -21.54 -16.92 19.82
N SER A 515 -20.88 -15.89 20.35
CA SER A 515 -20.31 -14.82 19.52
C SER A 515 -19.25 -15.33 18.53
N GLU A 516 -18.42 -16.28 18.96
CA GLU A 516 -17.37 -16.90 18.15
C GLU A 516 -17.95 -17.84 17.07
N HIS A 517 -18.96 -18.64 17.42
CA HIS A 517 -19.47 -19.72 16.57
C HIS A 517 -20.79 -19.43 15.84
N ARG A 518 -21.39 -18.24 16.03
CA ARG A 518 -22.72 -17.90 15.46
C ARG A 518 -22.81 -18.02 13.94
N TYR A 519 -21.69 -18.00 13.20
CA TYR A 519 -21.67 -18.08 11.74
C TYR A 519 -21.12 -19.41 11.18
N ASP A 520 -20.65 -20.33 12.02
CA ASP A 520 -19.97 -21.56 11.57
C ASP A 520 -20.81 -22.43 10.63
N GLN A 521 -22.13 -22.50 10.85
CA GLN A 521 -23.03 -23.24 9.97
C GLN A 521 -23.44 -22.41 8.75
N ALA A 522 -23.70 -21.11 8.94
CA ALA A 522 -24.06 -20.21 7.84
C ALA A 522 -22.97 -20.15 6.77
N SER A 523 -21.70 -20.06 7.17
CA SER A 523 -20.54 -20.02 6.26
C SER A 523 -20.46 -21.28 5.38
N LYS A 524 -20.68 -22.47 5.96
CA LYS A 524 -20.68 -23.74 5.20
C LYS A 524 -21.82 -23.81 4.20
N VAL A 525 -23.04 -23.48 4.63
CA VAL A 525 -24.23 -23.51 3.76
C VAL A 525 -24.10 -22.48 2.63
N THR A 526 -23.54 -21.30 2.94
CA THR A 526 -23.30 -20.25 1.95
C THR A 526 -22.29 -20.69 0.90
N ALA A 527 -21.18 -21.30 1.30
CA ALA A 527 -20.19 -21.83 0.36
C ALA A 527 -20.77 -22.93 -0.54
N ASP A 528 -21.55 -23.85 0.01
CA ASP A 528 -22.23 -24.87 -0.78
C ASP A 528 -23.25 -24.28 -1.75
N ALA A 529 -23.96 -23.22 -1.34
CA ALA A 529 -24.88 -22.50 -2.20
C ALA A 529 -24.17 -21.80 -3.37
N LEU A 530 -22.99 -21.23 -3.15
CA LEU A 530 -22.18 -20.59 -4.20
C LEU A 530 -21.61 -21.62 -5.20
N ARG A 531 -21.13 -22.78 -4.71
CA ARG A 531 -20.71 -23.90 -5.57
C ARG A 531 -21.83 -24.44 -6.45
N ALA A 532 -23.05 -24.49 -5.91
CA ALA A 532 -24.23 -24.92 -6.65
C ALA A 532 -24.72 -23.82 -7.62
N GLY A 533 -24.52 -22.55 -7.27
CA GLY A 533 -24.96 -21.37 -8.00
C GLY A 533 -23.82 -20.63 -8.72
N SER A 534 -23.65 -19.34 -8.42
CA SER A 534 -22.87 -18.38 -9.21
C SER A 534 -21.42 -18.82 -9.49
N LEU A 535 -20.68 -19.33 -8.49
CA LEU A 535 -19.31 -19.81 -8.72
C LEU A 535 -19.29 -21.05 -9.63
N GLY A 536 -20.22 -21.98 -9.40
CA GLY A 536 -20.34 -23.19 -10.22
C GLY A 536 -20.69 -22.88 -11.68
N GLU A 537 -21.61 -21.95 -11.91
CA GLU A 537 -21.99 -21.47 -13.25
C GLU A 537 -20.87 -20.68 -13.93
N LEU A 538 -20.13 -19.86 -13.16
CA LEU A 538 -18.95 -19.15 -13.64
C LEU A 538 -17.92 -20.13 -14.21
N ILE A 539 -17.54 -21.14 -13.42
CA ILE A 539 -16.50 -22.12 -13.81
C ILE A 539 -16.97 -23.06 -14.93
N ARG A 540 -18.20 -23.58 -14.85
CA ARG A 540 -18.67 -24.61 -15.80
C ARG A 540 -19.12 -24.06 -17.14
N ASP A 541 -19.69 -22.86 -17.16
CA ASP A 541 -20.41 -22.34 -18.32
C ASP A 541 -19.84 -21.00 -18.81
N THR A 542 -19.67 -20.04 -17.91
CA THR A 542 -19.34 -18.64 -18.28
C THR A 542 -17.88 -18.48 -18.72
N LEU A 543 -16.91 -18.98 -17.95
CA LEU A 543 -15.49 -18.90 -18.32
C LEU A 543 -15.19 -19.69 -19.61
N PRO A 544 -15.71 -20.92 -19.81
CA PRO A 544 -15.53 -21.63 -21.09
C PRO A 544 -16.15 -20.90 -22.30
N TYR A 545 -17.27 -20.21 -22.13
CA TYR A 545 -17.84 -19.38 -23.20
C TYR A 545 -16.88 -18.27 -23.62
N HIS A 546 -16.37 -17.51 -22.64
CA HIS A 546 -15.45 -16.40 -22.89
C HIS A 546 -14.09 -16.88 -23.43
N ALA A 547 -13.61 -18.03 -22.97
CA ALA A 547 -12.40 -18.66 -23.53
C ALA A 547 -12.58 -18.99 -25.02
N ALA A 548 -13.77 -19.47 -25.42
CA ALA A 548 -14.08 -19.72 -26.82
C ALA A 548 -14.16 -18.42 -27.63
N ALA A 549 -14.72 -17.35 -27.06
CA ALA A 549 -14.77 -16.03 -27.71
C ALA A 549 -13.36 -15.45 -27.92
N ALA A 550 -12.51 -15.47 -26.88
CA ALA A 550 -11.12 -15.03 -26.96
C ALA A 550 -10.33 -15.84 -28.00
N THR A 551 -10.45 -17.18 -27.98
CA THR A 551 -9.81 -18.07 -28.96
C THR A 551 -10.28 -17.77 -30.38
N ALA A 552 -11.57 -17.52 -30.60
CA ALA A 552 -12.11 -17.20 -31.92
C ALA A 552 -11.60 -15.85 -32.46
N ALA A 553 -11.31 -14.90 -31.57
CA ALA A 553 -10.70 -13.62 -31.89
C ALA A 553 -9.17 -13.66 -32.00
N GLY A 554 -8.52 -14.74 -31.56
CA GLY A 554 -7.06 -14.86 -31.50
C GLY A 554 -6.43 -14.13 -30.31
N LEU A 555 -7.20 -13.91 -29.25
CA LEU A 555 -6.81 -13.13 -28.07
C LEU A 555 -6.54 -14.05 -26.88
N GLN A 556 -5.62 -13.64 -26.00
CA GLN A 556 -5.48 -14.24 -24.67
C GLN A 556 -6.67 -13.86 -23.79
N MET A 557 -7.13 -14.77 -22.93
CA MET A 557 -8.15 -14.44 -21.93
C MET A 557 -7.46 -14.02 -20.64
N VAL A 558 -7.66 -12.76 -20.22
CA VAL A 558 -7.12 -12.19 -18.96
C VAL A 558 -8.27 -11.82 -18.03
N MET A 559 -8.03 -11.76 -16.73
CA MET A 559 -9.01 -11.30 -15.77
C MET A 559 -8.71 -9.86 -15.37
N TYR A 560 -9.66 -8.94 -15.51
CA TYR A 560 -9.47 -7.54 -15.06
C TYR A 560 -9.78 -7.36 -13.57
N GLU A 561 -10.75 -8.09 -13.02
CA GLU A 561 -11.10 -8.10 -11.60
C GLU A 561 -11.67 -9.48 -11.22
N GLY A 562 -11.05 -10.15 -10.25
CA GLY A 562 -11.37 -11.52 -9.85
C GLY A 562 -11.73 -11.64 -8.39
N GLY A 563 -12.76 -12.44 -8.10
CA GLY A 563 -13.09 -12.82 -6.74
C GLY A 563 -14.56 -12.65 -6.37
N THR A 564 -14.80 -12.58 -5.07
CA THR A 564 -16.13 -12.44 -4.47
C THR A 564 -16.74 -11.08 -4.75
N HIS A 565 -18.05 -11.05 -4.99
CA HIS A 565 -18.86 -9.85 -5.12
C HIS A 565 -20.06 -9.92 -4.16
N ILE A 566 -19.83 -10.50 -2.98
CA ILE A 566 -20.82 -10.64 -1.91
C ILE A 566 -20.93 -9.32 -1.15
N VAL A 567 -22.03 -8.62 -1.43
CA VAL A 567 -22.34 -7.30 -0.87
C VAL A 567 -23.86 -7.12 -0.85
N GLY A 568 -24.38 -6.31 0.09
CA GLY A 568 -25.78 -5.89 0.06
C GLY A 568 -26.05 -5.00 -1.16
N VAL A 569 -27.19 -5.17 -1.83
CA VAL A 569 -27.61 -4.33 -2.95
C VAL A 569 -28.94 -3.63 -2.62
N GLY A 570 -29.04 -2.34 -2.95
CA GLY A 570 -30.25 -1.55 -2.69
C GLY A 570 -30.53 -1.41 -1.19
N GLU A 571 -31.74 -1.78 -0.75
CA GLU A 571 -32.13 -1.68 0.67
C GLU A 571 -31.33 -2.64 1.57
N ALA A 572 -30.79 -3.74 1.02
CA ALA A 572 -30.01 -4.71 1.78
C ALA A 572 -28.70 -4.13 2.36
N VAL A 573 -28.17 -3.06 1.77
CA VAL A 573 -27.01 -2.31 2.29
C VAL A 573 -27.26 -1.77 3.71
N GLN A 574 -28.53 -1.52 4.06
CA GLN A 574 -28.91 -0.98 5.37
C GLN A 574 -29.14 -2.08 6.42
N ASN A 575 -28.94 -3.35 6.08
CA ASN A 575 -29.11 -4.47 7.02
C ASN A 575 -27.77 -4.77 7.71
N GLU A 576 -27.68 -4.40 8.99
CA GLU A 576 -26.48 -4.58 9.81
C GLU A 576 -26.10 -6.06 9.99
N ALA A 577 -27.07 -6.94 10.25
CA ALA A 577 -26.81 -8.37 10.44
C ALA A 577 -26.27 -9.03 9.16
N LEU A 578 -26.80 -8.63 8.01
CA LEU A 578 -26.32 -9.09 6.70
C LEU A 578 -24.90 -8.58 6.44
N THR A 579 -24.65 -7.30 6.70
CA THR A 579 -23.34 -6.67 6.52
C THR A 579 -22.29 -7.33 7.42
N GLU A 580 -22.60 -7.53 8.69
CA GLU A 580 -21.72 -8.20 9.66
C GLU A 580 -21.38 -9.61 9.21
N TYR A 581 -22.38 -10.36 8.73
CA TYR A 581 -22.16 -11.70 8.20
C TYR A 581 -21.33 -11.72 6.91
N PHE A 582 -21.58 -10.82 5.96
CA PHE A 582 -20.79 -10.75 4.73
C PHE A 582 -19.34 -10.34 5.01
N ASN A 583 -19.13 -9.40 5.94
CA ASN A 583 -17.80 -9.03 6.40
C ASN A 583 -17.09 -10.23 7.04
N HIS A 584 -17.79 -11.05 7.85
CA HIS A 584 -17.23 -12.29 8.38
C HIS A 584 -16.90 -13.29 7.26
N PHE A 585 -17.88 -13.64 6.42
CA PHE A 585 -17.78 -14.71 5.43
C PHE A 585 -16.63 -14.49 4.43
N ASN A 586 -16.40 -13.25 4.00
CA ASN A 586 -15.38 -12.91 3.01
C ASN A 586 -13.94 -13.24 3.42
N TYR A 587 -13.68 -13.48 4.71
CA TYR A 587 -12.36 -13.82 5.23
C TYR A 587 -12.33 -15.19 5.93
N THR A 588 -13.27 -16.08 5.61
CA THR A 588 -13.34 -17.43 6.18
C THR A 588 -12.51 -18.46 5.40
N PRO A 589 -12.16 -19.61 6.02
CA PRO A 589 -11.63 -20.77 5.30
C PRO A 589 -12.56 -21.27 4.17
N GLU A 590 -13.88 -21.13 4.34
CA GLU A 590 -14.85 -21.45 3.30
C GLU A 590 -14.68 -20.56 2.07
N MET A 591 -14.51 -19.24 2.26
CA MET A 591 -14.21 -18.33 1.15
C MET A 591 -12.87 -18.65 0.48
N ALA A 592 -11.85 -18.97 1.26
CA ALA A 592 -10.55 -19.41 0.73
C ALA A 592 -10.69 -20.64 -0.18
N ALA A 593 -11.52 -21.62 0.20
CA ALA A 593 -11.80 -22.78 -0.64
C ALA A 593 -12.50 -22.39 -1.96
N LEU A 594 -13.44 -21.44 -1.92
CA LEU A 594 -14.09 -20.93 -3.14
C LEU A 594 -13.11 -20.21 -4.07
N TYR A 595 -12.16 -19.44 -3.52
CA TYR A 595 -11.08 -18.82 -4.30
C TYR A 595 -10.16 -19.86 -4.93
N SER A 596 -9.81 -20.93 -4.20
CA SER A 596 -9.04 -22.05 -4.77
C SER A 596 -9.77 -22.69 -5.96
N GLU A 597 -11.08 -22.92 -5.84
CA GLU A 597 -11.91 -23.47 -6.93
C GLU A 597 -11.99 -22.50 -8.12
N LEU A 598 -12.09 -21.20 -7.87
CA LEU A 598 -12.08 -20.17 -8.92
C LEU A 598 -10.75 -20.14 -9.69
N LEU A 599 -9.61 -20.16 -8.98
CA LEU A 599 -8.28 -20.13 -9.57
C LEU A 599 -8.02 -21.39 -10.43
N ASP A 600 -8.40 -22.56 -9.91
CA ASP A 600 -8.33 -23.83 -10.66
C ASP A 600 -9.23 -23.79 -11.91
N GLY A 601 -10.46 -23.28 -11.75
CA GLY A 601 -11.42 -23.12 -12.84
C GLY A 601 -10.94 -22.15 -13.93
N TRP A 602 -10.33 -21.04 -13.52
CA TRP A 602 -9.73 -20.04 -14.41
C TRP A 602 -8.62 -20.65 -15.27
N LYS A 603 -7.68 -21.34 -14.63
CA LYS A 603 -6.58 -22.03 -15.32
C LYS A 603 -7.12 -23.13 -16.25
N ALA A 604 -8.11 -23.91 -15.80
CA ALA A 604 -8.73 -24.96 -16.59
C ALA A 604 -9.47 -24.44 -17.83
N ALA A 605 -10.06 -23.23 -17.74
CA ALA A 605 -10.70 -22.57 -18.87
C ALA A 605 -9.70 -22.02 -19.91
N GLY A 606 -8.40 -22.04 -19.63
CA GLY A 606 -7.36 -21.46 -20.49
C GLY A 606 -7.13 -19.98 -20.24
N GLY A 607 -7.54 -19.48 -19.06
CA GLY A 607 -7.17 -18.15 -18.60
C GLY A 607 -5.67 -17.99 -18.42
N THR A 608 -5.21 -16.74 -18.50
CA THR A 608 -3.81 -16.34 -18.31
C THR A 608 -3.68 -15.54 -17.01
N LEU A 609 -3.27 -14.26 -17.07
CA LEU A 609 -3.19 -13.37 -15.91
C LEU A 609 -4.52 -13.33 -15.15
N PHE A 610 -4.46 -13.63 -13.86
CA PHE A 610 -5.57 -13.47 -12.92
C PHE A 610 -5.34 -12.19 -12.10
N ASN A 611 -6.13 -11.13 -12.33
CA ASN A 611 -6.11 -9.93 -11.52
C ASN A 611 -7.15 -10.04 -10.39
N ALA A 612 -6.72 -10.25 -9.14
CA ALA A 612 -7.62 -10.14 -7.99
C ALA A 612 -8.09 -8.68 -7.81
N PHE A 613 -9.24 -8.46 -7.18
CA PHE A 613 -9.91 -7.15 -7.13
C PHE A 613 -8.98 -6.01 -6.65
N VAL A 614 -8.72 -5.91 -5.35
CA VAL A 614 -7.73 -4.97 -4.80
C VAL A 614 -6.92 -5.61 -3.68
N ASP A 615 -5.76 -5.01 -3.40
CA ASP A 615 -4.80 -5.41 -2.38
C ASP A 615 -5.34 -5.22 -0.95
N VAL A 616 -5.57 -3.98 -0.49
CA VAL A 616 -5.89 -3.65 0.91
C VAL A 616 -7.05 -2.66 0.97
N SER A 617 -8.15 -3.05 1.60
CA SER A 617 -9.31 -2.19 1.81
C SER A 617 -10.17 -2.71 2.96
N ASP A 618 -10.65 -1.78 3.77
CA ASP A 618 -11.57 -2.10 4.85
C ASP A 618 -12.90 -2.65 4.33
N PRO A 619 -13.48 -3.65 5.02
CA PRO A 619 -14.80 -4.15 4.68
C PRO A 619 -15.87 -3.15 5.12
N SER A 620 -16.90 -3.01 4.30
CA SER A 620 -17.98 -2.05 4.54
C SER A 620 -19.33 -2.60 4.09
N PRO A 621 -20.46 -1.95 4.44
CA PRO A 621 -21.76 -2.25 3.84
C PRO A 621 -21.79 -2.26 2.30
N TRP A 622 -20.80 -1.62 1.66
CA TRP A 622 -20.63 -1.53 0.22
C TRP A 622 -19.66 -2.58 -0.35
N GLY A 623 -19.16 -3.51 0.47
CA GLY A 623 -18.38 -4.66 0.02
C GLY A 623 -17.10 -4.90 0.84
N SER A 624 -16.49 -6.07 0.60
CA SER A 624 -15.22 -6.51 1.20
C SER A 624 -14.18 -6.74 0.10
N TRP A 625 -13.75 -5.64 -0.52
CA TRP A 625 -12.98 -5.63 -1.77
C TRP A 625 -11.51 -5.99 -1.60
N GLY A 626 -10.88 -5.52 -0.52
CA GLY A 626 -9.45 -5.70 -0.28
C GLY A 626 -9.11 -7.11 0.15
N SER A 627 -8.18 -7.76 -0.55
CA SER A 627 -7.70 -9.10 -0.21
C SER A 627 -7.19 -9.16 1.25
N LEU A 628 -6.62 -8.06 1.73
CA LEU A 628 -6.37 -7.73 3.12
C LEU A 628 -7.31 -6.60 3.61
N ARG A 629 -7.66 -6.62 4.89
CA ARG A 629 -8.43 -5.54 5.55
C ARG A 629 -7.52 -4.35 5.90
N HIS A 630 -6.35 -4.64 6.45
CA HIS A 630 -5.27 -3.68 6.77
C HIS A 630 -3.91 -4.39 6.58
N LEU A 631 -2.78 -3.66 6.65
CA LEU A 631 -1.46 -4.24 6.33
C LEU A 631 -1.04 -5.42 7.23
N GLU A 632 -1.52 -5.44 8.47
CA GLU A 632 -1.25 -6.50 9.44
C GLU A 632 -2.32 -7.60 9.46
N ASP A 633 -3.26 -7.59 8.52
CA ASP A 633 -4.32 -8.60 8.44
C ASP A 633 -3.75 -9.98 8.05
N GLU A 634 -4.11 -11.01 8.79
CA GLU A 634 -3.84 -12.41 8.45
C GLU A 634 -5.18 -13.09 8.20
N ASN A 635 -5.41 -13.53 6.97
CA ASN A 635 -6.67 -14.17 6.61
C ASN A 635 -6.52 -15.29 5.55
N PRO A 636 -7.38 -16.34 5.60
CA PRO A 636 -7.34 -17.47 4.67
C PRO A 636 -7.47 -17.13 3.19
N ARG A 637 -8.16 -16.03 2.84
CA ARG A 637 -8.36 -15.60 1.45
C ARG A 637 -7.04 -15.09 0.87
N TRP A 638 -6.36 -14.21 1.59
CA TRP A 638 -5.01 -13.72 1.25
C TRP A 638 -4.02 -14.89 1.13
N ASP A 639 -3.99 -15.79 2.11
CA ASP A 639 -3.11 -16.97 2.10
C ASP A 639 -3.30 -17.84 0.85
N THR A 640 -4.51 -17.88 0.29
CA THR A 640 -4.82 -18.68 -0.89
C THR A 640 -4.36 -18.01 -2.17
N LEU A 641 -4.50 -16.69 -2.26
CA LEU A 641 -3.95 -15.89 -3.36
C LEU A 641 -2.42 -15.95 -3.39
N GLN A 642 -1.76 -15.75 -2.24
CA GLN A 642 -0.30 -15.80 -2.16
C GLN A 642 0.25 -17.20 -2.42
N ARG A 643 -0.39 -18.25 -1.89
CA ARG A 643 0.00 -19.62 -2.23
C ARG A 643 -0.08 -19.90 -3.72
N PHE A 644 -1.13 -19.42 -4.39
CA PHE A 644 -1.26 -19.55 -5.83
C PHE A 644 -0.12 -18.81 -6.55
N ASN A 645 0.16 -17.57 -6.16
CA ASN A 645 1.23 -16.76 -6.73
C ASN A 645 2.62 -17.41 -6.58
N GLU A 646 2.90 -18.00 -5.42
CA GLU A 646 4.15 -18.67 -5.10
C GLU A 646 4.30 -20.06 -5.76
N SER A 647 3.21 -20.85 -5.83
CA SER A 647 3.29 -22.24 -6.25
C SER A 647 3.01 -22.47 -7.73
N GLU A 648 2.28 -21.56 -8.37
CA GLU A 648 1.88 -21.68 -9.77
C GLU A 648 2.75 -20.78 -10.65
N PRO A 649 3.68 -21.33 -11.46
CA PRO A 649 4.42 -20.51 -12.41
C PRO A 649 3.45 -19.94 -13.45
N ALA A 650 3.76 -18.76 -13.99
CA ALA A 650 3.00 -18.14 -15.08
C ALA A 650 2.95 -19.04 -16.33
N TRP A 651 1.98 -19.96 -16.40
CA TRP A 651 1.97 -21.06 -17.38
C TRP A 651 1.71 -20.62 -18.83
N TRP A 652 1.28 -19.38 -19.03
CA TRP A 652 0.98 -18.82 -20.35
C TRP A 652 2.22 -18.22 -21.02
N GLU A 653 3.29 -17.95 -20.27
CA GLU A 653 4.51 -17.36 -20.81
C GLU A 653 5.77 -17.68 -20.01
N ASP A 654 6.89 -17.80 -20.72
CA ASP A 654 8.20 -18.03 -20.11
C ASP A 654 8.99 -16.71 -20.15
N ARG A 655 9.24 -16.14 -18.96
CA ARG A 655 10.07 -14.94 -18.77
C ARG A 655 11.17 -15.26 -17.77
N LEU A 656 12.32 -14.64 -17.96
CA LEU A 656 13.45 -14.75 -17.04
C LEU A 656 13.02 -14.25 -15.64
N PRO A 657 13.31 -14.99 -14.55
CA PRO A 657 13.00 -14.54 -13.20
C PRO A 657 13.52 -13.14 -12.88
N GLU A 658 14.68 -12.79 -13.44
CA GLU A 658 15.33 -11.49 -13.26
C GLU A 658 14.44 -10.30 -13.67
N ALA A 659 13.48 -10.52 -14.58
CA ALA A 659 12.54 -9.48 -15.00
C ALA A 659 11.53 -9.07 -13.90
N PHE A 660 11.51 -9.81 -12.78
CA PHE A 660 10.69 -9.58 -11.60
C PHE A 660 11.54 -9.49 -10.33
N ASP A 661 12.87 -9.40 -10.46
CA ASP A 661 13.75 -9.19 -9.32
C ASP A 661 13.48 -7.81 -8.72
N GLN A 662 13.72 -7.68 -7.42
CA GLN A 662 13.39 -6.50 -6.63
C GLN A 662 14.55 -6.12 -5.72
N GLY A 663 14.60 -4.84 -5.37
CA GLY A 663 15.55 -4.35 -4.40
C GLY A 663 15.15 -4.65 -2.97
N VAL A 664 16.02 -4.32 -2.02
CA VAL A 664 15.79 -4.57 -0.60
C VAL A 664 15.61 -3.28 0.19
N HIS A 665 14.79 -3.33 1.24
CA HIS A 665 14.73 -2.31 2.27
C HIS A 665 15.46 -2.78 3.53
N LEU A 666 16.67 -2.28 3.75
CA LEU A 666 17.50 -2.63 4.89
C LEU A 666 17.66 -1.45 5.86
N ARG A 667 17.51 -1.75 7.15
CA ARG A 667 17.78 -0.82 8.24
C ARG A 667 18.86 -1.38 9.15
N GLY A 668 19.88 -0.58 9.43
CA GLY A 668 20.91 -0.87 10.42
C GLY A 668 20.40 -0.72 11.86
N THR A 669 21.33 -0.86 12.79
CA THR A 669 21.10 -0.86 14.23
C THR A 669 21.52 0.48 14.83
N GLU A 670 21.79 0.53 16.14
CA GLU A 670 22.43 1.70 16.78
C GLU A 670 23.98 1.59 16.79
N GLN A 671 24.54 0.61 16.07
CA GLN A 671 25.97 0.31 16.01
C GLN A 671 26.51 0.59 14.61
N ASN A 672 27.81 0.34 14.39
CA ASN A 672 28.41 0.43 13.07
C ASN A 672 28.03 -0.80 12.25
N ASP A 673 27.23 -0.60 11.21
CA ASP A 673 26.67 -1.66 10.38
C ASP A 673 27.29 -1.70 8.97
N MET A 674 27.24 -2.88 8.36
CA MET A 674 27.55 -3.04 6.94
C MET A 674 26.31 -3.56 6.21
N LEU A 675 25.67 -2.66 5.45
CA LEU A 675 24.48 -2.94 4.66
C LEU A 675 24.89 -3.13 3.19
N LYS A 676 24.42 -4.21 2.57
CA LYS A 676 24.70 -4.50 1.16
C LYS A 676 23.40 -4.65 0.37
N GLY A 677 23.24 -3.80 -0.63
CA GLY A 677 22.14 -3.86 -1.59
C GLY A 677 22.30 -4.94 -2.69
N THR A 678 21.30 -4.99 -3.56
CA THR A 678 21.16 -5.84 -4.74
C THR A 678 21.55 -5.08 -6.03
N TYR A 679 21.21 -5.64 -7.20
CA TYR A 679 21.39 -4.96 -8.48
C TYR A 679 20.21 -4.07 -8.85
N GLU A 680 19.09 -4.23 -8.14
CA GLU A 680 17.86 -3.47 -8.29
C GLU A 680 17.84 -2.25 -7.35
N GLU A 681 16.77 -1.44 -7.39
CA GLU A 681 16.61 -0.24 -6.56
C GLU A 681 16.47 -0.59 -5.07
N ASP A 682 17.52 -0.34 -4.28
CA ASP A 682 17.52 -0.62 -2.84
C ASP A 682 17.28 0.61 -1.96
N VAL A 683 16.74 0.40 -0.77
CA VAL A 683 16.70 1.39 0.31
C VAL A 683 17.59 0.92 1.46
N LEU A 684 18.72 1.61 1.69
CA LEU A 684 19.66 1.28 2.78
C LEU A 684 19.70 2.43 3.79
N LEU A 685 19.23 2.17 5.00
CA LEU A 685 19.18 3.13 6.10
C LEU A 685 20.17 2.68 7.19
N GLY A 686 21.32 3.35 7.33
CA GLY A 686 22.35 3.02 8.33
C GLY A 686 21.83 3.19 9.75
N GLY A 687 21.35 4.39 10.06
CA GLY A 687 20.84 4.72 11.39
C GLY A 687 21.93 5.41 12.23
N PRO A 688 21.92 5.26 13.56
CA PRO A 688 23.04 5.73 14.38
C PRO A 688 24.24 4.79 14.28
N GLY A 689 25.45 5.31 14.09
CA GLY A 689 26.67 4.50 13.95
C GLY A 689 27.59 5.07 12.87
N ASP A 690 28.81 4.53 12.75
CA ASP A 690 29.64 4.79 11.55
C ASP A 690 29.41 3.65 10.56
N ASP A 691 28.46 3.84 9.63
CA ASP A 691 27.94 2.77 8.79
C ASP A 691 28.64 2.67 7.43
N THR A 692 28.58 1.48 6.83
CA THR A 692 29.03 1.22 5.46
C THR A 692 27.88 0.68 4.62
N LEU A 693 27.43 1.49 3.66
CA LEU A 693 26.30 1.22 2.78
C LEU A 693 26.82 0.92 1.38
N MET A 694 26.68 -0.33 0.93
CA MET A 694 27.18 -0.79 -0.36
C MET A 694 26.03 -0.91 -1.38
N ALA A 695 25.95 0.08 -2.26
CA ALA A 695 25.16 0.03 -3.49
C ALA A 695 25.78 -1.01 -4.44
N SER A 696 25.02 -2.00 -4.90
CA SER A 696 25.52 -3.03 -5.83
C SER A 696 25.02 -2.82 -7.27
N GLY A 697 24.10 -1.87 -7.50
CA GLY A 697 23.48 -1.57 -8.79
C GLY A 697 22.45 -0.46 -8.62
N GLY A 698 21.35 -0.49 -9.36
CA GLY A 698 20.10 0.16 -8.95
C GLY A 698 20.05 1.69 -8.81
N ALA A 699 18.82 2.22 -8.78
CA ALA A 699 18.53 3.61 -8.45
C ALA A 699 18.46 3.82 -6.92
N ASP A 700 19.50 3.40 -6.18
CA ASP A 700 19.42 3.20 -4.74
C ASP A 700 19.18 4.48 -3.90
N HIS A 701 18.54 4.30 -2.76
CA HIS A 701 18.31 5.30 -1.72
C HIS A 701 19.13 5.00 -0.47
N LEU A 702 20.21 5.77 -0.26
CA LEU A 702 21.11 5.59 0.88
C LEU A 702 20.97 6.72 1.89
N HIS A 703 20.71 6.37 3.15
CA HIS A 703 20.73 7.29 4.27
C HIS A 703 21.72 6.79 5.34
N GLY A 704 22.85 7.47 5.53
CA GLY A 704 23.83 7.08 6.54
C GLY A 704 23.25 7.20 7.94
N GLY A 705 22.70 8.36 8.27
CA GLY A 705 22.07 8.62 9.55
C GLY A 705 22.97 9.47 10.43
N ALA A 706 23.21 9.05 11.67
CA ALA A 706 24.01 9.80 12.61
C ALA A 706 25.36 9.12 12.85
N GLY A 707 26.43 9.71 12.33
CA GLY A 707 27.80 9.24 12.56
C GLY A 707 28.70 9.68 11.42
N GLU A 708 29.76 8.93 11.13
CA GLU A 708 30.62 9.13 9.97
C GLU A 708 30.47 7.96 8.98
N ASP A 709 29.60 8.16 8.00
CA ASP A 709 29.09 7.10 7.13
C ASP A 709 29.82 7.02 5.79
N VAL A 710 29.79 5.82 5.20
CA VAL A 710 30.48 5.48 3.96
C VAL A 710 29.52 4.85 2.97
N ALA A 711 29.37 5.48 1.80
CA ALA A 711 28.75 4.84 0.64
C ALA A 711 29.82 4.15 -0.23
N ILE A 712 29.58 2.90 -0.62
CA ILE A 712 30.38 2.19 -1.63
C ILE A 712 29.57 2.14 -2.93
N LEU A 713 30.09 2.80 -3.98
CA LEU A 713 29.48 2.83 -5.32
C LEU A 713 30.25 1.94 -6.30
N THR A 714 29.56 1.37 -7.29
CA THR A 714 30.18 0.48 -8.28
C THR A 714 30.94 1.25 -9.37
N GLY A 715 32.03 0.67 -9.90
CA GLY A 715 32.77 1.27 -11.03
C GLY A 715 33.74 2.36 -10.58
N SER A 716 33.98 3.36 -11.44
CA SER A 716 34.96 4.43 -11.19
C SER A 716 34.29 5.76 -10.89
N ARG A 717 34.92 6.60 -10.06
CA ARG A 717 34.46 7.99 -9.83
C ARG A 717 34.17 8.73 -11.13
N GLN A 718 34.97 8.53 -12.17
CA GLN A 718 34.83 9.25 -13.45
C GLN A 718 33.55 8.92 -14.21
N ASP A 719 32.89 7.82 -13.85
CA ASP A 719 31.64 7.37 -14.48
C ASP A 719 30.40 8.10 -13.92
N TYR A 720 30.57 8.88 -12.85
CA TYR A 720 29.48 9.51 -12.11
C TYR A 720 29.43 11.03 -12.31
N GLU A 721 28.22 11.51 -12.55
CA GLU A 721 27.85 12.91 -12.38
C GLU A 721 27.25 13.10 -10.99
N PHE A 722 27.62 14.19 -10.32
CA PHE A 722 27.15 14.50 -8.97
C PHE A 722 26.36 15.80 -8.97
N ARG A 723 25.16 15.77 -8.38
CA ARG A 723 24.28 16.94 -8.28
C ARG A 723 23.69 17.02 -6.88
N ARG A 724 23.72 18.21 -6.28
CA ARG A 724 23.07 18.43 -4.97
C ARG A 724 21.59 18.75 -5.18
N GLU A 725 20.73 18.09 -4.40
CA GLU A 725 19.29 18.30 -4.38
C GLU A 725 18.79 18.32 -2.92
N GLY A 726 18.58 19.54 -2.39
CA GLY A 726 18.27 19.71 -0.98
C GLY A 726 19.34 19.10 -0.06
N PRO A 727 18.98 18.22 0.89
CA PRO A 727 19.94 17.53 1.75
C PRO A 727 20.68 16.40 1.03
N ALA A 728 20.16 15.90 -0.10
CA ALA A 728 20.72 14.79 -0.83
C ALA A 728 21.84 15.21 -1.80
N LEU A 729 22.79 14.29 -1.99
CA LEU A 729 23.71 14.30 -3.11
C LEU A 729 23.36 13.15 -4.04
N LEU A 730 22.96 13.47 -5.26
CA LEU A 730 22.63 12.50 -6.29
C LEU A 730 23.88 12.11 -7.06
N ALA A 731 24.14 10.82 -7.15
CA ALA A 731 25.22 10.22 -7.93
C ALA A 731 24.63 9.47 -9.12
N SER A 732 24.76 10.02 -10.32
CA SER A 732 24.14 9.47 -11.54
C SER A 732 25.18 8.81 -12.46
N ARG A 733 24.88 7.59 -12.92
CA ARG A 733 25.68 6.81 -13.89
C ARG A 733 24.75 6.11 -14.86
N ASN A 734 24.91 6.33 -16.17
CA ASN A 734 24.07 5.75 -17.23
C ASN A 734 22.55 5.92 -16.99
N SER A 735 22.12 7.12 -16.58
CA SER A 735 20.73 7.46 -16.22
C SER A 735 20.19 6.84 -14.94
N VAL A 736 20.92 5.91 -14.31
CA VAL A 736 20.62 5.39 -12.98
C VAL A 736 21.16 6.36 -11.93
N THR A 737 20.36 6.70 -10.92
CA THR A 737 20.71 7.72 -9.91
C THR A 737 20.60 7.16 -8.50
N THR A 738 21.70 7.19 -7.76
CA THR A 738 21.74 6.85 -6.34
C THR A 738 21.60 8.12 -5.49
N TRP A 739 20.70 8.11 -4.51
CA TRP A 739 20.54 9.17 -3.51
C TRP A 739 21.47 8.92 -2.33
N LEU A 740 22.27 9.94 -1.98
CA LEU A 740 23.16 9.90 -0.82
C LEU A 740 22.74 10.98 0.17
N VAL A 741 22.24 10.58 1.34
CA VAL A 741 21.79 11.48 2.41
C VAL A 741 22.53 11.14 3.70
N ALA A 742 23.00 12.16 4.41
CA ALA A 742 23.80 11.98 5.62
C ALA A 742 24.96 10.97 5.40
N ILE A 743 25.69 11.14 4.30
CA ILE A 743 26.90 10.37 3.98
C ILE A 743 28.07 11.35 3.96
N GLU A 744 29.16 11.00 4.63
CA GLU A 744 30.35 11.84 4.71
C GLU A 744 31.39 11.44 3.67
N THR A 745 31.49 10.14 3.37
CA THR A 745 32.54 9.55 2.55
C THR A 745 31.98 8.63 1.47
N VAL A 746 32.57 8.66 0.28
CA VAL A 746 32.32 7.68 -0.78
C VAL A 746 33.58 6.91 -1.15
N VAL A 747 33.40 5.63 -1.45
CA VAL A 747 34.41 4.72 -1.99
C VAL A 747 33.89 4.15 -3.31
N PHE A 748 34.76 3.99 -4.30
CA PHE A 748 34.42 3.40 -5.59
C PHE A 748 35.02 2.01 -5.70
N SER A 749 34.27 1.03 -6.23
CA SER A 749 34.69 -0.37 -6.23
C SER A 749 35.93 -0.65 -7.10
N ASP A 750 36.28 0.23 -8.04
CA ASP A 750 37.53 0.15 -8.80
C ASP A 750 38.79 0.51 -7.99
N LYS A 751 38.62 1.26 -6.90
CA LYS A 751 39.66 1.75 -6.00
C LYS A 751 39.20 1.72 -4.54
N PRO A 752 39.09 0.53 -3.94
CA PRO A 752 38.55 0.37 -2.58
C PRO A 752 39.40 1.05 -1.49
N ASP A 753 40.67 1.36 -1.77
CA ASP A 753 41.58 2.05 -0.85
C ASP A 753 41.46 3.59 -0.91
N GLU A 754 40.72 4.15 -1.89
CA GLU A 754 40.56 5.61 -2.07
C GLU A 754 39.24 6.10 -1.45
N ARG A 755 39.31 6.69 -0.26
CA ARG A 755 38.17 7.33 0.42
C ARG A 755 38.08 8.80 0.05
N ILE A 756 36.94 9.22 -0.49
CA ILE A 756 36.72 10.59 -0.94
C ILE A 756 35.64 11.23 -0.08
N ARG A 757 35.94 12.37 0.56
CA ARG A 757 34.94 13.13 1.33
C ARG A 757 33.96 13.81 0.38
N LEU A 758 32.66 13.66 0.63
CA LEU A 758 31.62 14.18 -0.28
C LEU A 758 31.61 15.72 -0.38
N ASP A 759 32.01 16.42 0.67
CA ASP A 759 32.19 17.88 0.68
C ASP A 759 33.28 18.38 -0.30
N THR A 760 34.17 17.50 -0.75
CA THR A 760 35.17 17.82 -1.77
C THR A 760 34.69 17.60 -3.21
N ILE A 761 33.60 16.85 -3.39
CA ILE A 761 33.09 16.47 -4.72
C ILE A 761 32.21 17.57 -5.32
N VAL A 762 31.39 18.23 -4.49
CA VAL A 762 30.49 19.30 -4.92
C VAL A 762 30.75 20.53 -4.06
N ARG A 763 31.22 21.62 -4.69
CA ARG A 763 31.44 22.91 -4.03
C ARG A 763 30.20 23.77 -3.97
#